data_AF-A0A9D7A0M0-F1
#
_entry.id   AF-A0A9D7A0M0-F1
#
_cell.length_a   1.000
_cell.length_b   1.000
_cell.length_c   1.000
_cell.angle_alpha   90.00
_cell.angle_beta   90.00
_cell.angle_gamma   90.00
#
_symmetry.space_group_name_H-M   'P 1'
#
loop_
_entity.id
_entity.type
_entity.pdbx_description
1 polymer ?
#
loop_
_entity_poly.entity_id
_entity_poly.type
_entity_poly.pdbx_seq_one_letter_code
_entity_poly.pdbx_strand_id
1 'polypeptide(L)'
;MITENKLREIFARNENDTLDFKSEPHRLDNEHFNSEFIKDILAMANTPREDAAYIVVGVKLLSDGTKQFIGVPQHPDDSDLQDKLRKARVTPSPKFTYQSVSVDGKSYGVIEIPLVRDGPFFATCDYGVVKANRLYFRRGTKNDEASIYEQNNIYRWFHEPSVQYNLDKKLDSLVIPNWDVFLQVTHKFDTDRLYLAIIGPSNEKFRQAWRLFGRLPLSLVLDFDPMTEEDGAYAHASIELKNNRSVHLLSLEDQYTLVPDKACYWYAARGLQGRANSLVNNDWKEWNRKYSNTVRKLIADFARASAGKPITVINLWYAPEYLREICSAVDQAFGDHVDYVFAVPEADRLGELAAQFGAQIISLGLGDILHGITQNISSTPTNPYYAGVPHLDGSFSLIDIPDLRWLSEDFEVLHSNIELEPSGSNRVIGRDYLRGAIISWSDLSGHYDADRDTTEHIIKQVERELETRTSVRFNIYHWPGAGGTTIARRVAWELRRRYPTVLLKRVTPGETVGRFRKIFQLTEKSILAIVEGADTIPDKLEQLYTEVRAEQIPVVFLFVLRRTELAERGERVSFVGPNLSLPESYRFVEAYKRFAPNKTHHLQNILEKSPLKERTPFHFALATFGKDFIGISRYVEARIKIASRAQNEVMTFLALAYYYGHKSVFPQIFATHLGIPENRSVQLEKFLGELQLELLVKDNDSKWRPAHQLIAEEILHINLSGNSTDKRNWKSGLSTWSLEFIDACCKGTLTTNDDLIDLLRRMFILRDEHDLLGTESSGSLRFAQLLEDIPTLEGQLSILKKLVGEFPYEAHFWGHLGRFYSIVMDEPVEALKAINKATELSPEDSVLYHMKGMCYRKMAYNFMKGVEKREDNQSDGQLRDFVEKAKEAFAMARSHDADSEHAHISPIQLLLRVLDYGFKFSGYPSRAEFLVDKKYSWYREQLDEIENLLEQAKGLREGEKPSRYIIGCEADLEQIYDNYAQALQGWDDLLTRTDVYAPPVRRQIVRAYLSRQKRNWSSIGQREIERIVDLMEDNMREEPGSDHNIRIWFRALRFSSRQDIDIALDKLANWRATGDSMESHYYLYILHVLKAMDGSMIERVRSEEFIKLSRIKARNQRNRTKSFEWFGKGQGLSQLRHFSELGEWNERTGFYENTSILQHVEGRIAKIDAPESGGIEMSSCGLLVFFVPIKSGFYKGRDENVKVRFHLGFSYDGLRAWDVRHL
;
A
#
# COMPACT_ATOMS: atom_id res chain seq x y z
N MET A 1 -42.60 37.25 -11.63
CA MET A 1 -43.49 37.98 -12.56
C MET A 1 -42.79 39.25 -13.01
N ILE A 2 -42.75 39.50 -14.31
CA ILE A 2 -42.12 40.67 -14.92
C ILE A 2 -43.04 41.88 -14.74
N THR A 3 -42.51 42.97 -14.20
CA THR A 3 -43.24 44.23 -14.01
C THR A 3 -43.19 45.11 -15.26
N GLU A 4 -44.14 46.05 -15.39
CA GLU A 4 -44.16 47.03 -16.49
C GLU A 4 -42.82 47.79 -16.60
N ASN A 5 -42.27 48.22 -15.47
CA ASN A 5 -40.97 48.90 -15.41
C ASN A 5 -39.83 48.02 -15.93
N LYS A 6 -39.83 46.73 -15.57
CA LYS A 6 -38.80 45.80 -16.04
C LYS A 6 -38.90 45.56 -17.55
N LEU A 7 -40.11 45.51 -18.09
CA LEU A 7 -40.31 45.40 -19.53
C LEU A 7 -39.85 46.66 -20.28
N ARG A 8 -40.03 47.86 -19.71
CA ARG A 8 -39.47 49.12 -20.27
C ARG A 8 -37.94 49.11 -20.29
N GLU A 9 -37.29 48.57 -19.25
CA GLU A 9 -35.83 48.36 -19.26
C GLU A 9 -35.40 47.40 -20.38
N ILE A 10 -36.13 46.30 -20.57
CA ILE A 10 -35.85 45.33 -21.63
C ILE A 10 -36.04 45.96 -23.02
N PHE A 11 -37.07 46.81 -23.21
CA PHE A 11 -37.28 47.56 -24.45
C PHE A 11 -36.13 48.52 -24.79
N ALA A 12 -35.33 48.97 -23.83
CA ALA A 12 -34.16 49.81 -24.09
C ALA A 12 -32.92 49.02 -24.57
N ARG A 13 -32.88 47.68 -24.40
CA ARG A 13 -31.73 46.83 -24.74
C ARG A 13 -31.80 46.31 -26.17
N ASN A 14 -30.68 46.24 -26.90
CA ASN A 14 -30.62 45.57 -28.21
C ASN A 14 -30.62 44.05 -28.08
N GLU A 15 -31.01 43.33 -29.14
CA GLU A 15 -30.90 41.87 -29.19
C GLU A 15 -29.46 41.42 -28.99
N ASN A 16 -29.30 40.33 -28.25
CA ASN A 16 -28.03 39.72 -27.94
C ASN A 16 -28.25 38.26 -27.52
N ASP A 17 -27.20 37.65 -26.99
CA ASP A 17 -27.14 36.26 -26.50
C ASP A 17 -28.23 35.91 -25.47
N THR A 18 -28.82 36.90 -24.79
CA THR A 18 -29.82 36.75 -23.72
C THR A 18 -31.16 37.43 -24.01
N LEU A 19 -31.32 38.06 -25.17
CA LEU A 19 -32.53 38.81 -25.53
C LEU A 19 -32.88 38.69 -27.02
N ASP A 20 -34.14 38.33 -27.30
CA ASP A 20 -34.70 38.22 -28.65
C ASP A 20 -36.06 38.94 -28.73
N PHE A 21 -36.31 39.68 -29.82
CA PHE A 21 -37.61 40.30 -30.09
C PHE A 21 -38.30 39.58 -31.25
N LYS A 22 -39.57 39.21 -31.04
CA LYS A 22 -40.42 38.64 -32.08
C LYS A 22 -41.58 39.58 -32.37
N SER A 23 -41.86 39.85 -33.64
CA SER A 23 -42.99 40.71 -34.05
C SER A 23 -44.35 40.06 -33.80
N GLU A 24 -44.42 38.73 -33.92
CA GLU A 24 -45.63 37.93 -33.77
C GLU A 24 -45.35 36.71 -32.87
N PRO A 25 -46.36 36.17 -32.16
CA PRO A 25 -46.22 34.91 -31.42
C PRO A 25 -45.78 33.75 -32.30
N HIS A 26 -45.01 32.82 -31.74
CA HIS A 26 -44.63 31.60 -32.43
C HIS A 26 -45.86 30.84 -32.93
N ARG A 27 -45.83 30.43 -34.19
CA ARG A 27 -46.86 29.55 -34.77
C ARG A 27 -46.63 28.12 -34.26
N LEU A 28 -47.64 27.52 -33.65
CA LEU A 28 -47.54 26.18 -33.05
C LEU A 28 -48.44 25.15 -33.78
N ASP A 29 -48.86 25.48 -35.00
CA ASP A 29 -49.84 24.78 -35.82
C ASP A 29 -49.22 23.68 -36.71
N ASN A 30 -47.92 23.75 -36.98
CA ASN A 30 -47.18 22.75 -37.77
C ASN A 30 -45.83 22.42 -37.10
N GLU A 31 -45.35 21.20 -37.32
CA GLU A 31 -44.06 20.67 -36.83
C GLU A 31 -42.89 21.62 -37.12
N HIS A 32 -42.83 22.22 -38.32
CA HIS A 32 -41.75 23.14 -38.67
C HIS A 32 -41.69 24.35 -37.72
N PHE A 33 -42.78 25.12 -37.59
CA PHE A 33 -42.81 26.29 -36.72
C PHE A 33 -42.70 25.93 -35.23
N ASN A 34 -43.25 24.78 -34.83
CA ASN A 34 -43.08 24.25 -33.48
C ASN A 34 -41.60 23.92 -33.17
N SER A 35 -40.87 23.35 -34.14
CA SER A 35 -39.45 23.06 -33.99
C SER A 35 -38.58 24.33 -33.93
N GLU A 36 -38.97 25.42 -34.60
CA GLU A 36 -38.29 26.72 -34.47
C GLU A 36 -38.45 27.31 -33.06
N PHE A 37 -39.65 27.22 -32.48
CA PHE A 37 -39.88 27.60 -31.08
C PHE A 37 -39.00 26.77 -30.12
N ILE A 38 -38.96 25.45 -30.29
CA ILE A 38 -38.12 24.57 -29.45
C ILE A 38 -36.64 24.94 -29.60
N LYS A 39 -36.18 25.22 -30.83
CA LYS A 39 -34.80 25.64 -31.09
C LYS A 39 -34.47 26.97 -30.40
N ASP A 40 -35.38 27.94 -30.40
CA ASP A 40 -35.21 29.22 -29.72
C ASP A 40 -35.06 29.04 -28.19
N ILE A 41 -35.89 28.19 -27.58
CA ILE A 41 -35.80 27.88 -26.14
C ILE A 41 -34.51 27.15 -25.79
N LEU A 42 -34.15 26.11 -26.56
CA LEU A 42 -32.92 25.35 -26.34
C LEU A 42 -31.68 26.25 -26.48
N ALA A 43 -31.65 27.08 -27.53
CA ALA A 43 -30.54 28.00 -27.76
C ALA A 43 -30.38 28.97 -26.60
N MET A 44 -31.46 29.64 -26.18
CA MET A 44 -31.42 30.58 -25.06
C MET A 44 -31.06 29.90 -23.73
N ALA A 45 -31.57 28.70 -23.46
CA ALA A 45 -31.32 27.99 -22.22
C ALA A 45 -29.87 27.50 -22.10
N ASN A 46 -29.25 27.09 -23.22
CA ASN A 46 -27.86 26.59 -23.27
C ASN A 46 -26.80 27.69 -23.41
N THR A 47 -27.18 28.94 -23.69
CA THR A 47 -26.22 30.03 -23.83
C THR A 47 -25.62 30.43 -22.47
N PRO A 48 -24.27 30.44 -22.33
CA PRO A 48 -23.61 30.91 -21.12
C PRO A 48 -23.97 32.37 -20.81
N ARG A 49 -24.48 32.60 -19.60
CA ARG A 49 -24.97 33.92 -19.16
C ARG A 49 -24.85 34.12 -17.65
N GLU A 50 -24.92 35.38 -17.23
CA GLU A 50 -24.91 35.80 -15.82
C GLU A 50 -26.30 36.13 -15.26
N ASP A 51 -27.30 36.33 -16.14
CA ASP A 51 -28.67 36.73 -15.79
C ASP A 51 -29.73 35.87 -16.53
N ALA A 52 -31.01 36.07 -16.22
CA ALA A 52 -32.13 35.47 -16.96
C ALA A 52 -32.14 35.95 -18.44
N ALA A 53 -32.59 35.07 -19.33
CA ALA A 53 -32.77 35.36 -20.75
C ALA A 53 -34.24 35.59 -21.08
N TYR A 54 -34.52 36.41 -22.10
CA TYR A 54 -35.88 36.84 -22.44
C TYR A 54 -36.16 36.74 -23.93
N ILE A 55 -37.36 36.26 -24.29
CA ILE A 55 -37.92 36.39 -25.63
C ILE A 55 -39.18 37.26 -25.52
N VAL A 56 -39.15 38.43 -26.14
CA VAL A 56 -40.24 39.42 -26.06
C VAL A 56 -41.02 39.46 -27.37
N VAL A 57 -42.31 39.19 -27.28
CA VAL A 57 -43.23 39.02 -28.39
C VAL A 57 -44.14 40.26 -28.52
N GLY A 58 -44.36 40.71 -29.75
CA GLY A 58 -45.13 41.91 -30.08
C GLY A 58 -44.25 43.14 -30.38
N VAL A 59 -42.95 42.94 -30.61
CA VAL A 59 -41.99 44.00 -30.93
C VAL A 59 -41.26 43.63 -32.23
N LYS A 60 -41.35 44.50 -33.24
CA LYS A 60 -40.63 44.33 -34.50
C LYS A 60 -39.39 45.22 -34.51
N LEU A 61 -38.21 44.61 -34.62
CA LEU A 61 -36.96 45.33 -34.81
C LEU A 61 -36.82 45.72 -36.28
N LEU A 62 -36.59 47.00 -36.56
CA LEU A 62 -36.34 47.52 -37.90
C LEU A 62 -34.85 47.48 -38.21
N SER A 63 -34.49 47.48 -39.50
CA SER A 63 -33.11 47.37 -39.98
C SER A 63 -32.19 48.51 -39.55
N ASP A 64 -32.76 49.63 -39.09
CA ASP A 64 -32.04 50.79 -38.54
C ASP A 64 -31.83 50.70 -37.00
N GLY A 65 -32.23 49.60 -36.37
CA GLY A 65 -32.14 49.38 -34.92
C GLY A 65 -33.31 49.97 -34.12
N THR A 66 -34.26 50.65 -34.76
CA THR A 66 -35.46 51.17 -34.08
C THR A 66 -36.49 50.06 -33.87
N LYS A 67 -37.37 50.23 -32.88
CA LYS A 67 -38.36 49.22 -32.47
C LYS A 67 -39.77 49.70 -32.74
N GLN A 68 -40.52 48.91 -33.49
CA GLN A 68 -41.94 49.09 -33.69
C GLN A 68 -42.72 48.22 -32.69
N PHE A 69 -43.47 48.88 -31.81
CA PHE A 69 -44.25 48.26 -30.74
C PHE A 69 -45.65 47.91 -31.24
N ILE A 70 -45.88 46.64 -31.60
CA ILE A 70 -47.11 46.16 -32.26
C ILE A 70 -48.12 45.66 -31.22
N GLY A 71 -47.63 44.94 -30.21
CA GLY A 71 -48.47 44.24 -29.24
C GLY A 71 -48.96 42.88 -29.76
N VAL A 72 -49.47 42.05 -28.86
CA VAL A 72 -49.95 40.70 -29.12
C VAL A 72 -51.47 40.69 -28.90
N PRO A 73 -52.29 40.38 -29.93
CA PRO A 73 -53.74 40.41 -29.82
C PRO A 73 -54.31 39.22 -29.03
N GLN A 74 -53.63 38.08 -29.07
CA GLN A 74 -54.01 36.86 -28.37
C GLN A 74 -52.76 36.15 -27.84
N HIS A 75 -52.77 35.83 -26.55
CA HIS A 75 -51.65 35.20 -25.86
C HIS A 75 -51.85 33.67 -25.79
N PRO A 76 -50.81 32.86 -26.06
CA PRO A 76 -50.83 31.42 -25.79
C PRO A 76 -50.86 31.12 -24.29
N ASP A 77 -51.38 29.95 -23.93
CA ASP A 77 -51.26 29.41 -22.56
C ASP A 77 -49.81 28.94 -22.32
N ASP A 78 -49.26 29.23 -21.14
CA ASP A 78 -47.93 28.77 -20.73
C ASP A 78 -47.85 27.24 -20.72
N SER A 79 -48.91 26.56 -20.25
CA SER A 79 -48.95 25.09 -20.23
C SER A 79 -48.85 24.49 -21.65
N ASP A 80 -49.49 25.13 -22.63
CA ASP A 80 -49.43 24.70 -24.02
C ASP A 80 -48.03 24.85 -24.62
N LEU A 81 -47.28 25.89 -24.21
CA LEU A 81 -45.90 26.12 -24.61
C LEU A 81 -44.95 25.09 -23.98
N GLN A 82 -45.11 24.79 -22.69
CA GLN A 82 -44.32 23.76 -22.00
C GLN A 82 -44.49 22.39 -22.64
N ASP A 83 -45.73 22.01 -22.99
CA ASP A 83 -46.04 20.73 -23.62
C ASP A 83 -45.38 20.56 -25.00
N LYS A 84 -45.00 21.65 -25.69
CA LYS A 84 -44.29 21.55 -26.97
C LYS A 84 -42.89 20.92 -26.83
N LEU A 85 -42.19 21.15 -25.72
CA LEU A 85 -40.86 20.56 -25.48
C LEU A 85 -40.92 19.02 -25.42
N ARG A 86 -42.04 18.44 -24.96
CA ARG A 86 -42.24 16.99 -24.90
C ARG A 86 -42.26 16.33 -26.28
N LYS A 87 -42.69 17.05 -27.33
CA LYS A 87 -42.75 16.52 -28.70
C LYS A 87 -41.37 16.20 -29.28
N ALA A 88 -40.33 16.94 -28.89
CA ALA A 88 -38.93 16.68 -29.25
C ALA A 88 -38.17 15.86 -28.19
N ARG A 89 -38.87 15.34 -27.17
CA ARG A 89 -38.29 14.55 -26.06
C ARG A 89 -37.07 15.22 -25.42
N VAL A 90 -37.16 16.52 -25.15
CA VAL A 90 -36.06 17.30 -24.59
C VAL A 90 -35.73 16.82 -23.17
N THR A 91 -34.48 16.40 -22.94
CA THR A 91 -34.00 15.87 -21.64
C THR A 91 -32.57 16.35 -21.36
N PRO A 92 -32.25 16.94 -20.19
CA PRO A 92 -33.20 17.52 -19.22
C PRO A 92 -34.11 18.57 -19.89
N SER A 93 -35.23 18.95 -19.26
CA SER A 93 -36.19 19.92 -19.83
C SER A 93 -35.92 21.32 -19.27
N PRO A 94 -35.68 22.34 -20.12
CA PRO A 94 -35.39 23.69 -19.66
C PRO A 94 -36.63 24.34 -19.04
N LYS A 95 -36.45 25.01 -17.90
CA LYS A 95 -37.50 25.81 -17.26
C LYS A 95 -37.63 27.16 -17.93
N PHE A 96 -38.86 27.58 -18.23
CA PHE A 96 -39.20 28.93 -18.67
C PHE A 96 -40.62 29.29 -18.21
N THR A 97 -41.02 30.56 -18.29
CA THR A 97 -42.40 30.98 -18.03
C THR A 97 -42.85 32.00 -19.07
N TYR A 98 -44.10 31.92 -19.51
CA TYR A 98 -44.74 32.89 -20.38
C TYR A 98 -45.69 33.81 -19.60
N GLN A 99 -45.56 35.12 -19.78
CA GLN A 99 -46.40 36.13 -19.11
C GLN A 99 -46.85 37.21 -20.10
N SER A 100 -48.10 37.66 -20.01
CA SER A 100 -48.58 38.84 -20.73
C SER A 100 -48.42 40.09 -19.86
N VAL A 101 -47.84 41.14 -20.42
CA VAL A 101 -47.59 42.42 -19.73
C VAL A 101 -48.11 43.55 -20.59
N SER A 102 -48.99 44.39 -20.04
CA SER A 102 -49.54 45.56 -20.74
C SER A 102 -48.69 46.81 -20.48
N VAL A 103 -48.23 47.46 -21.54
CA VAL A 103 -47.45 48.71 -21.51
C VAL A 103 -48.07 49.67 -22.52
N ASP A 104 -48.36 50.91 -22.13
CA ASP A 104 -48.89 51.96 -23.03
C ASP A 104 -50.12 51.52 -23.86
N GLY A 105 -51.02 50.75 -23.26
CA GLY A 105 -52.26 50.27 -23.89
C GLY A 105 -52.10 49.09 -24.86
N LYS A 106 -50.89 48.50 -24.97
CA LYS A 106 -50.59 47.30 -25.77
C LYS A 106 -50.10 46.17 -24.87
N SER A 107 -50.55 44.94 -25.14
CA SER A 107 -50.11 43.75 -24.40
C SER A 107 -48.94 43.06 -25.11
N TYR A 108 -47.91 42.65 -24.37
CA TYR A 108 -46.72 41.98 -24.88
C TYR A 108 -46.55 40.62 -24.22
N GLY A 109 -46.07 39.63 -24.97
CA GLY A 109 -45.72 38.33 -24.42
C GLY A 109 -44.27 38.31 -24.00
N VAL A 110 -43.94 37.83 -22.80
CA VAL A 110 -42.55 37.67 -22.37
C VAL A 110 -42.33 36.24 -21.93
N ILE A 111 -41.41 35.55 -22.63
CA ILE A 111 -40.86 34.28 -22.19
C ILE A 111 -39.63 34.58 -21.36
N GLU A 112 -39.69 34.29 -20.07
CA GLU A 112 -38.57 34.39 -19.15
C GLU A 112 -37.92 33.02 -18.96
N ILE A 113 -36.65 32.91 -19.30
CA ILE A 113 -35.82 31.72 -19.10
C ILE A 113 -34.89 32.01 -17.92
N PRO A 114 -35.23 31.55 -16.69
CA PRO A 114 -34.43 31.82 -15.50
C PRO A 114 -32.99 31.29 -15.64
N LEU A 115 -32.08 31.86 -14.85
CA LEU A 115 -30.73 31.34 -14.73
C LEU A 115 -30.74 30.05 -13.90
N VAL A 116 -30.85 28.91 -14.57
CA VAL A 116 -30.77 27.58 -13.94
C VAL A 116 -29.70 26.78 -14.68
N ARG A 117 -28.80 26.15 -13.90
CA ARG A 117 -27.67 25.36 -14.42
C ARG A 117 -27.95 23.85 -14.31
N ASP A 118 -29.13 23.42 -14.77
CA ASP A 118 -29.58 22.01 -14.79
C ASP A 118 -29.52 21.36 -16.19
N GLY A 119 -28.86 22.02 -17.14
CA GLY A 119 -28.56 21.52 -18.49
C GLY A 119 -27.16 20.86 -18.61
N PRO A 120 -26.60 20.75 -19.82
CA PRO A 120 -27.14 21.23 -21.09
C PRO A 120 -28.39 20.48 -21.54
N PHE A 121 -29.28 21.18 -22.25
CA PHE A 121 -30.57 20.67 -22.71
C PHE A 121 -30.48 20.24 -24.17
N PHE A 122 -30.91 19.01 -24.48
CA PHE A 122 -30.89 18.45 -25.84
C PHE A 122 -32.19 17.72 -26.16
N ALA A 123 -32.56 17.70 -27.44
CA ALA A 123 -33.60 16.82 -27.96
C ALA A 123 -33.03 15.40 -28.15
N THR A 124 -33.73 14.36 -27.70
CA THR A 124 -33.29 12.96 -27.87
C THR A 124 -33.79 12.32 -29.17
N CYS A 125 -34.60 13.03 -29.96
CA CYS A 125 -35.08 12.59 -31.27
C CYS A 125 -35.14 13.77 -32.26
N ASP A 126 -35.06 13.47 -33.55
CA ASP A 126 -35.25 14.47 -34.61
C ASP A 126 -36.70 14.99 -34.60
N TYR A 127 -36.88 16.31 -34.68
CA TYR A 127 -38.21 16.96 -34.73
C TYR A 127 -38.11 18.29 -35.50
N GLY A 128 -38.71 18.36 -36.71
CA GLY A 128 -38.57 19.49 -37.61
C GLY A 128 -37.11 19.91 -37.86
N VAL A 129 -36.75 21.17 -37.51
CA VAL A 129 -35.38 21.71 -37.66
C VAL A 129 -34.42 21.37 -36.51
N VAL A 130 -34.90 20.74 -35.44
CA VAL A 130 -34.10 20.32 -34.28
C VAL A 130 -33.65 18.87 -34.47
N LYS A 131 -32.35 18.63 -34.35
CA LYS A 131 -31.72 17.30 -34.53
C LYS A 131 -31.37 16.65 -33.19
N ALA A 132 -31.48 15.32 -33.15
CA ALA A 132 -31.18 14.53 -31.96
C ALA A 132 -29.72 14.71 -31.51
N ASN A 133 -29.51 14.86 -30.20
CA ASN A 133 -28.21 14.98 -29.55
C ASN A 133 -27.33 16.14 -30.06
N ARG A 134 -27.93 17.17 -30.66
CA ARG A 134 -27.24 18.41 -31.06
C ARG A 134 -27.45 19.51 -30.03
N LEU A 135 -26.37 20.19 -29.68
CA LEU A 135 -26.38 21.29 -28.73
C LEU A 135 -26.56 22.62 -29.48
N TYR A 136 -27.70 23.26 -29.30
CA TYR A 136 -27.97 24.59 -29.86
C TYR A 136 -27.69 25.65 -28.80
N PHE A 137 -27.07 26.75 -29.21
CA PHE A 137 -26.85 27.93 -28.37
C PHE A 137 -27.02 29.20 -29.21
N ARG A 138 -27.17 30.35 -28.54
CA ARG A 138 -27.30 31.64 -29.20
C ARG A 138 -25.93 32.30 -29.37
N ARG A 139 -25.60 32.64 -30.62
CA ARG A 139 -24.39 33.37 -31.03
C ARG A 139 -24.78 34.75 -31.55
N GLY A 140 -24.67 35.77 -30.71
CA GLY A 140 -25.17 37.11 -30.98
C GLY A 140 -26.70 37.11 -31.09
N THR A 141 -27.20 37.29 -32.31
CA THR A 141 -28.64 37.32 -32.62
C THR A 141 -29.14 36.05 -33.32
N LYS A 142 -28.28 35.03 -33.50
CA LYS A 142 -28.60 33.79 -34.22
C LYS A 142 -28.56 32.56 -33.32
N ASN A 143 -29.42 31.58 -33.63
CA ASN A 143 -29.48 30.29 -32.94
C ASN A 143 -28.78 29.22 -33.79
N ASP A 144 -27.56 28.83 -33.38
CA ASP A 144 -26.65 27.96 -34.12
C ASP A 144 -26.34 26.65 -33.36
N GLU A 145 -25.84 25.64 -34.06
CA GLU A 145 -25.28 24.42 -33.45
C GLU A 145 -23.87 24.72 -32.92
N ALA A 146 -23.59 24.29 -31.68
CA ALA A 146 -22.31 24.51 -31.01
C ALA A 146 -21.19 23.65 -31.60
N SER A 147 -20.05 24.28 -31.92
CA SER A 147 -18.80 23.58 -32.24
C SER A 147 -18.21 22.85 -31.03
N ILE A 148 -17.23 21.96 -31.21
CA ILE A 148 -16.56 21.22 -30.11
C ILE A 148 -16.01 22.19 -29.04
N TYR A 149 -15.43 23.32 -29.44
CA TYR A 149 -14.93 24.34 -28.52
C TYR A 149 -16.06 25.01 -27.71
N GLU A 150 -17.16 25.35 -28.37
CA GLU A 150 -18.32 25.98 -27.73
C GLU A 150 -19.07 25.01 -26.82
N GLN A 151 -19.16 23.73 -27.21
CA GLN A 151 -19.68 22.67 -26.37
C GLN A 151 -18.89 22.62 -25.05
N ASN A 152 -17.55 22.60 -25.11
CA ASN A 152 -16.72 22.60 -23.90
C ASN A 152 -17.02 23.81 -22.99
N ASN A 153 -17.21 25.00 -23.55
CA ASN A 153 -17.55 26.20 -22.78
C ASN A 153 -18.96 26.13 -22.17
N ILE A 154 -19.94 25.59 -22.90
CA ILE A 154 -21.31 25.40 -22.41
C ILE A 154 -21.33 24.34 -21.29
N TYR A 155 -20.64 23.20 -21.47
CA TYR A 155 -20.50 22.18 -20.42
C TYR A 155 -19.81 22.74 -19.17
N ARG A 156 -18.73 23.52 -19.32
CA ARG A 156 -18.09 24.20 -18.18
C ARG A 156 -19.07 25.09 -17.43
N TRP A 157 -19.82 25.92 -18.15
CA TRP A 157 -20.78 26.84 -17.54
C TRP A 157 -21.88 26.12 -16.74
N PHE A 158 -22.35 24.95 -17.20
CA PHE A 158 -23.32 24.13 -16.45
C PHE A 158 -22.71 23.42 -15.23
N HIS A 159 -21.44 23.01 -15.30
CA HIS A 159 -20.78 22.24 -14.24
C HIS A 159 -19.98 23.07 -13.22
N GLU A 160 -19.80 24.38 -13.45
CA GLU A 160 -19.19 25.29 -12.47
C GLU A 160 -20.15 25.60 -11.30
N PRO A 161 -19.73 25.39 -10.03
CA PRO A 161 -20.51 25.78 -8.86
C PRO A 161 -20.77 27.29 -8.83
N SER A 162 -22.03 27.70 -8.73
CA SER A 162 -22.45 29.11 -8.71
C SER A 162 -21.87 29.95 -7.55
N VAL A 163 -21.33 29.30 -6.51
CA VAL A 163 -20.66 29.91 -5.37
C VAL A 163 -19.25 30.44 -5.73
N GLN A 164 -18.60 29.83 -6.72
CA GLN A 164 -17.21 30.12 -7.11
C GLN A 164 -17.08 31.47 -7.84
N TYR A 165 -18.06 31.80 -8.67
CA TYR A 165 -18.03 32.99 -9.54
C TYR A 165 -18.18 34.33 -8.78
N ASN A 166 -18.80 34.33 -7.59
CA ASN A 166 -19.04 35.55 -6.80
C ASN A 166 -17.96 35.84 -5.75
N LEU A 167 -17.13 34.86 -5.36
CA LEU A 167 -15.95 35.12 -4.52
C LEU A 167 -14.80 35.67 -5.35
N ASP A 168 -14.51 35.09 -6.52
CA ASP A 168 -13.33 35.42 -7.31
C ASP A 168 -13.34 36.89 -7.83
N LYS A 169 -14.48 37.41 -8.33
CA LYS A 169 -14.56 38.79 -8.85
C LYS A 169 -14.42 39.90 -7.79
N LYS A 170 -14.59 39.61 -6.49
CA LYS A 170 -14.48 40.62 -5.42
C LYS A 170 -13.08 40.69 -4.79
N LEU A 171 -12.22 39.69 -5.03
CA LEU A 171 -10.94 39.52 -4.36
C LEU A 171 -9.70 39.92 -5.19
N ASP A 172 -9.82 40.13 -6.50
CA ASP A 172 -8.69 40.40 -7.42
C ASP A 172 -7.98 41.76 -7.26
N SER A 173 -8.34 42.57 -6.25
CA SER A 173 -7.79 43.95 -6.07
C SER A 173 -7.17 44.25 -4.70
N LEU A 174 -7.07 43.27 -3.79
CA LEU A 174 -6.49 43.46 -2.46
C LEU A 174 -5.00 43.13 -2.45
N VAL A 175 -4.15 44.13 -2.20
CA VAL A 175 -2.72 43.91 -1.90
C VAL A 175 -2.61 43.39 -0.47
N ILE A 176 -2.11 42.16 -0.30
CA ILE A 176 -1.92 41.54 1.02
C ILE A 176 -0.49 41.82 1.49
N PRO A 177 -0.30 42.64 2.56
CA PRO A 177 1.03 42.95 3.07
C PRO A 177 1.79 41.68 3.45
N ASN A 178 3.11 41.65 3.23
CA ASN A 178 4.00 40.53 3.58
C ASN A 178 3.72 39.19 2.88
N TRP A 179 2.76 39.10 1.96
CA TRP A 179 2.48 37.85 1.23
C TRP A 179 3.68 37.36 0.41
N ASP A 180 4.35 38.27 -0.32
CA ASP A 180 5.54 37.90 -1.11
C ASP A 180 6.67 37.36 -0.23
N VAL A 181 6.82 37.92 0.98
CA VAL A 181 7.79 37.44 1.97
C VAL A 181 7.39 36.05 2.46
N PHE A 182 6.11 35.86 2.81
CA PHE A 182 5.56 34.55 3.19
C PHE A 182 5.82 33.51 2.11
N LEU A 183 5.49 33.82 0.86
CA LEU A 183 5.70 32.92 -0.28
C LEU A 183 7.19 32.61 -0.51
N GLN A 184 8.09 33.57 -0.29
CA GLN A 184 9.53 33.33 -0.41
C GLN A 184 10.08 32.43 0.70
N VAL A 185 9.71 32.67 1.96
CA VAL A 185 10.21 31.85 3.09
C VAL A 185 9.60 30.45 3.11
N THR A 186 8.42 30.26 2.50
CA THR A 186 7.84 28.94 2.25
C THR A 186 8.34 28.31 0.94
N HIS A 187 9.42 28.83 0.36
CA HIS A 187 10.05 28.34 -0.88
C HIS A 187 9.06 28.20 -2.04
N LYS A 188 8.05 29.08 -2.09
CA LYS A 188 6.98 29.10 -3.09
C LYS A 188 6.24 27.77 -3.21
N PHE A 189 6.16 27.02 -2.11
CA PHE A 189 5.53 25.70 -2.07
C PHE A 189 6.13 24.71 -3.10
N ASP A 190 7.47 24.73 -3.24
CA ASP A 190 8.25 23.78 -4.05
C ASP A 190 7.87 22.32 -3.77
N THR A 191 7.64 21.55 -4.84
CA THR A 191 7.22 20.15 -4.82
C THR A 191 8.31 19.17 -4.36
N ASP A 192 9.58 19.57 -4.41
CA ASP A 192 10.69 18.77 -3.88
C ASP A 192 10.88 18.96 -2.35
N ARG A 193 9.96 19.67 -1.67
CA ARG A 193 9.95 19.94 -0.23
C ARG A 193 8.67 19.45 0.43
N LEU A 194 8.74 19.10 1.71
CA LEU A 194 7.59 18.73 2.53
C LEU A 194 7.08 19.92 3.36
N TYR A 195 5.78 19.96 3.64
CA TYR A 195 5.16 21.03 4.43
C TYR A 195 4.38 20.47 5.62
N LEU A 196 4.72 20.95 6.82
CA LEU A 196 4.01 20.67 8.06
C LEU A 196 3.32 21.95 8.55
N ALA A 197 1.99 21.92 8.66
CA ALA A 197 1.24 23.04 9.21
C ALA A 197 0.80 22.80 10.65
N ILE A 198 0.91 23.83 11.50
CA ILE A 198 0.41 23.82 12.87
C ILE A 198 -0.74 24.83 12.96
N ILE A 199 -1.94 24.34 13.28
CA ILE A 199 -3.16 25.15 13.34
C ILE A 199 -3.89 24.93 14.67
N GLY A 200 -4.51 26.01 15.16
CA GLY A 200 -5.28 25.99 16.41
C GLY A 200 -6.78 26.12 16.19
N PRO A 201 -7.57 26.06 17.28
CA PRO A 201 -9.01 26.29 17.24
C PRO A 201 -9.33 27.61 16.54
N SER A 202 -10.12 27.54 15.46
CA SER A 202 -10.37 28.69 14.60
C SER A 202 -11.66 29.42 14.98
N ASN A 203 -11.67 30.75 14.81
CA ASN A 203 -12.84 31.58 15.05
C ASN A 203 -13.87 31.36 13.93
N GLU A 204 -15.18 31.39 14.23
CA GLU A 204 -16.27 31.11 13.26
C GLU A 204 -16.22 31.96 11.98
N LYS A 205 -15.53 33.10 12.00
CA LYS A 205 -15.45 34.08 10.91
C LYS A 205 -14.82 33.58 9.60
N PHE A 206 -14.05 32.49 9.61
CA PHE A 206 -13.29 32.04 8.43
C PHE A 206 -13.58 30.60 7.99
N ARG A 207 -14.69 29.99 8.47
CA ARG A 207 -15.03 28.58 8.20
C ARG A 207 -14.93 28.19 6.73
N GLN A 208 -15.61 28.92 5.85
CA GLN A 208 -15.59 28.60 4.41
C GLN A 208 -14.24 28.89 3.73
N ALA A 209 -13.43 29.81 4.27
CA ALA A 209 -12.13 30.19 3.70
C ALA A 209 -11.08 29.09 3.88
N TRP A 210 -11.23 28.20 4.87
CA TRP A 210 -10.36 27.03 5.06
C TRP A 210 -10.30 26.12 3.82
N ARG A 211 -11.33 26.13 2.96
CA ARG A 211 -11.29 25.44 1.68
C ARG A 211 -10.05 25.81 0.84
N LEU A 212 -9.62 27.06 0.89
CA LEU A 212 -8.45 27.57 0.16
C LEU A 212 -7.14 26.98 0.67
N PHE A 213 -7.07 26.69 1.97
CA PHE A 213 -5.92 26.04 2.60
C PHE A 213 -5.60 24.70 1.92
N GLY A 214 -6.62 24.01 1.40
CA GLY A 214 -6.47 22.75 0.72
C GLY A 214 -5.82 22.79 -0.66
N ARG A 215 -5.49 23.99 -1.18
CA ARG A 215 -4.69 24.16 -2.39
C ARG A 215 -3.19 24.02 -2.14
N LEU A 216 -2.75 24.07 -0.88
CA LEU A 216 -1.35 23.95 -0.52
C LEU A 216 -0.89 22.47 -0.56
N PRO A 217 0.38 22.18 -0.91
CA PRO A 217 0.93 20.83 -0.92
C PRO A 217 1.28 20.35 0.50
N LEU A 218 0.30 20.36 1.41
CA LEU A 218 0.47 20.00 2.83
C LEU A 218 0.67 18.50 3.01
N SER A 219 1.76 18.10 3.66
CA SER A 219 2.08 16.69 3.92
C SER A 219 1.64 16.24 5.31
N LEU A 220 1.71 17.13 6.31
CA LEU A 220 1.26 16.89 7.68
C LEU A 220 0.58 18.15 8.24
N VAL A 221 -0.57 17.99 8.88
CA VAL A 221 -1.28 19.07 9.58
C VAL A 221 -1.48 18.64 11.02
N LEU A 222 -0.95 19.40 11.97
CA LEU A 222 -1.22 19.23 13.39
C LEU A 222 -2.33 20.20 13.79
N ASP A 223 -3.53 19.65 13.96
CA ASP A 223 -4.74 20.42 14.25
C ASP A 223 -5.15 20.27 15.70
N PHE A 224 -5.16 21.40 16.41
CA PHE A 224 -5.48 21.47 17.83
C PHE A 224 -6.96 21.79 18.10
N ASP A 225 -7.83 21.75 17.09
CA ASP A 225 -9.29 21.90 17.21
C ASP A 225 -10.01 20.53 17.30
N PRO A 226 -10.62 20.15 18.44
CA PRO A 226 -11.37 18.90 18.56
C PRO A 226 -12.62 18.81 17.67
N MET A 227 -13.12 19.95 17.17
CA MET A 227 -14.29 20.03 16.28
C MET A 227 -13.92 20.04 14.80
N THR A 228 -12.65 19.77 14.46
CA THR A 228 -12.13 19.90 13.09
C THR A 228 -12.90 19.10 12.04
N GLU A 229 -13.43 17.92 12.40
CA GLU A 229 -14.18 17.03 11.50
C GLU A 229 -15.59 17.53 11.19
N GLU A 230 -16.29 18.09 12.17
CA GLU A 230 -17.69 18.50 12.02
C GLU A 230 -17.82 19.91 11.41
N ASP A 231 -17.01 20.87 11.88
CA ASP A 231 -17.23 22.30 11.59
C ASP A 231 -15.93 23.15 11.66
N GLY A 232 -14.77 22.51 11.73
CA GLY A 232 -13.47 23.18 11.79
C GLY A 232 -12.67 23.10 10.48
N ALA A 233 -11.35 23.21 10.59
CA ALA A 233 -10.48 23.39 9.42
C ALA A 233 -10.48 22.16 8.48
N TYR A 234 -10.50 20.94 9.01
CA TYR A 234 -10.50 19.72 8.20
C TYR A 234 -11.78 19.59 7.37
N ALA A 235 -12.95 19.82 7.98
CA ALA A 235 -14.26 19.72 7.33
C ALA A 235 -14.32 20.53 6.01
N HIS A 236 -13.66 21.70 5.99
CA HIS A 236 -13.64 22.58 4.83
C HIS A 236 -12.42 22.40 3.92
N ALA A 237 -11.21 22.27 4.48
CA ALA A 237 -9.97 22.14 3.70
C ALA A 237 -9.90 20.79 2.96
N SER A 238 -10.46 19.72 3.55
CA SER A 238 -10.43 18.38 2.96
C SER A 238 -11.14 18.28 1.62
N ILE A 239 -12.13 19.16 1.36
CA ILE A 239 -12.88 19.21 0.10
C ILE A 239 -11.94 19.50 -1.09
N GLU A 240 -10.99 20.43 -0.95
CA GLU A 240 -9.99 20.72 -1.99
C GLU A 240 -8.77 19.80 -1.87
N LEU A 241 -8.32 19.47 -0.66
CA LEU A 241 -7.15 18.59 -0.48
C LEU A 241 -7.35 17.24 -1.17
N LYS A 242 -8.54 16.63 -1.02
CA LYS A 242 -8.87 15.32 -1.62
C LYS A 242 -8.86 15.33 -3.16
N ASN A 243 -8.95 16.50 -3.79
CA ASN A 243 -8.82 16.61 -5.25
C ASN A 243 -7.35 16.61 -5.70
N ASN A 244 -6.46 17.12 -4.84
CA ASN A 244 -5.04 17.30 -5.17
C ASN A 244 -4.16 16.14 -4.67
N ARG A 245 -4.51 15.53 -3.53
CA ARG A 245 -3.74 14.47 -2.88
C ARG A 245 -4.61 13.59 -2.00
N SER A 246 -4.08 12.44 -1.57
CA SER A 246 -4.78 11.60 -0.61
C SER A 246 -4.83 12.28 0.75
N VAL A 247 -5.88 12.05 1.55
CA VAL A 247 -6.07 12.73 2.85
C VAL A 247 -6.55 11.75 3.90
N HIS A 248 -5.82 11.69 5.01
CA HIS A 248 -6.11 10.82 6.16
C HIS A 248 -6.38 11.65 7.40
N LEU A 249 -7.52 11.44 8.05
CA LEU A 249 -7.81 12.04 9.36
C LEU A 249 -7.39 11.04 10.45
N LEU A 250 -6.49 11.46 11.33
CA LEU A 250 -5.87 10.63 12.36
C LEU A 250 -6.01 11.28 13.74
N SER A 251 -6.05 10.47 14.79
CA SER A 251 -6.07 10.89 16.20
C SER A 251 -5.17 9.97 17.04
N LEU A 252 -5.18 10.14 18.37
CA LEU A 252 -4.45 9.33 19.33
C LEU A 252 -4.63 7.82 19.08
N GLU A 253 -3.52 7.07 19.13
CA GLU A 253 -3.43 5.61 18.90
C GLU A 253 -3.69 5.11 17.48
N ASP A 254 -4.14 5.96 16.55
CA ASP A 254 -4.32 5.56 15.16
C ASP A 254 -2.94 5.32 14.50
N GLN A 255 -2.81 4.21 13.76
CA GLN A 255 -1.58 3.84 13.06
C GLN A 255 -1.82 3.83 11.55
N TYR A 256 -0.97 4.53 10.82
CA TYR A 256 -1.04 4.60 9.36
C TYR A 256 0.36 4.69 8.76
N THR A 257 0.58 4.04 7.61
CA THR A 257 1.86 4.11 6.89
C THR A 257 2.01 5.44 6.16
N LEU A 258 3.06 6.19 6.49
CA LEU A 258 3.24 7.53 5.94
C LEU A 258 3.81 7.50 4.50
N VAL A 259 3.17 8.27 3.62
CA VAL A 259 3.56 8.56 2.22
C VAL A 259 3.53 10.08 2.00
N PRO A 260 4.44 10.85 2.63
CA PRO A 260 4.39 12.32 2.70
C PRO A 260 4.37 13.05 1.35
N ASP A 261 4.85 12.39 0.30
CA ASP A 261 4.89 12.91 -1.08
C ASP A 261 3.54 12.86 -1.80
N LYS A 262 2.64 11.96 -1.39
CA LYS A 262 1.37 11.68 -2.08
C LYS A 262 0.13 11.91 -1.20
N ALA A 263 0.31 11.92 0.12
CA ALA A 263 -0.79 12.00 1.08
C ALA A 263 -0.59 13.14 2.09
N CYS A 264 -1.70 13.74 2.52
CA CYS A 264 -1.78 14.70 3.61
C CYS A 264 -2.29 13.98 4.84
N TYR A 265 -1.50 13.98 5.91
CA TYR A 265 -1.89 13.43 7.20
C TYR A 265 -2.44 14.55 8.08
N TRP A 266 -3.73 14.55 8.32
CA TRP A 266 -4.38 15.52 9.20
C TRP A 266 -4.53 14.90 10.58
N TYR A 267 -3.70 15.34 11.51
CA TYR A 267 -3.64 14.78 12.86
C TYR A 267 -4.37 15.68 13.85
N ALA A 268 -5.48 15.20 14.40
CA ALA A 268 -6.24 15.84 15.46
C ALA A 268 -5.48 15.74 16.79
N ALA A 269 -4.57 16.69 17.01
CA ALA A 269 -3.59 16.72 18.08
C ALA A 269 -4.20 16.95 19.48
N ARG A 270 -5.51 17.21 19.57
CA ARG A 270 -6.28 17.31 20.84
C ARG A 270 -7.50 16.39 20.91
N GLY A 271 -7.58 15.43 19.99
CA GLY A 271 -8.65 14.44 19.90
C GLY A 271 -9.77 14.85 18.96
N LEU A 272 -10.72 13.95 18.76
CA LEU A 272 -11.88 14.15 17.91
C LEU A 272 -13.15 14.08 18.76
N GLN A 273 -14.09 14.99 18.51
CA GLN A 273 -15.42 14.93 19.10
C GLN A 273 -16.05 13.55 18.82
N GLY A 274 -16.59 12.88 19.84
CA GLY A 274 -17.15 11.51 19.72
C GLY A 274 -16.17 10.36 20.03
N ARG A 275 -14.86 10.61 20.15
CA ARG A 275 -13.88 9.64 20.70
C ARG A 275 -13.40 10.08 22.08
N ALA A 276 -14.18 9.75 23.12
CA ALA A 276 -13.93 10.20 24.50
C ALA A 276 -12.49 9.92 24.99
N ASN A 277 -11.91 8.79 24.61
CA ASN A 277 -10.55 8.41 25.02
C ASN A 277 -9.45 9.23 24.34
N SER A 278 -9.70 9.92 23.22
CA SER A 278 -8.70 10.78 22.58
C SER A 278 -8.75 12.23 23.05
N LEU A 279 -9.92 12.75 23.43
CA LEU A 279 -10.11 14.15 23.80
C LEU A 279 -9.21 14.63 24.95
N VAL A 280 -8.77 15.89 24.86
CA VAL A 280 -8.05 16.63 25.91
C VAL A 280 -8.62 18.04 26.01
N ASN A 281 -8.80 18.51 27.25
CA ASN A 281 -9.23 19.87 27.51
C ASN A 281 -8.16 20.89 27.10
N ASN A 282 -8.42 22.19 27.24
CA ASN A 282 -7.46 23.24 26.87
C ASN A 282 -6.33 23.40 27.91
N ASP A 283 -5.81 22.29 28.45
CA ASP A 283 -4.71 22.24 29.42
C ASP A 283 -3.46 21.61 28.78
N TRP A 284 -2.37 22.37 28.78
CA TRP A 284 -1.08 21.91 28.27
C TRP A 284 -0.52 20.72 29.06
N LYS A 285 -0.72 20.66 30.39
CA LYS A 285 -0.16 19.55 31.20
C LYS A 285 -0.82 18.22 30.87
N GLU A 286 -2.14 18.22 30.75
CA GLU A 286 -2.91 17.06 30.32
C GLU A 286 -2.51 16.64 28.90
N TRP A 287 -2.42 17.60 27.97
CA TRP A 287 -1.99 17.34 26.60
C TRP A 287 -0.59 16.74 26.53
N ASN A 288 0.38 17.32 27.25
CA ASN A 288 1.76 16.86 27.23
C ASN A 288 1.88 15.41 27.71
N ARG A 289 1.12 15.02 28.76
CA ARG A 289 1.13 13.63 29.25
C ARG A 289 0.53 12.63 28.26
N LYS A 290 -0.50 13.04 27.51
CA LYS A 290 -1.27 12.15 26.65
C LYS A 290 -0.76 12.11 25.20
N TYR A 291 -0.34 13.24 24.64
CA TYR A 291 -0.02 13.39 23.22
C TYR A 291 1.45 13.58 22.90
N SER A 292 2.28 14.16 23.79
CA SER A 292 3.69 14.51 23.47
C SER A 292 4.47 13.33 22.88
N ASN A 293 4.41 12.16 23.53
CA ASN A 293 5.11 10.96 23.06
C ASN A 293 4.59 10.46 21.71
N THR A 294 3.27 10.49 21.52
CA THR A 294 2.62 10.05 20.27
C THR A 294 2.95 11.00 19.12
N VAL A 295 2.94 12.30 19.36
CA VAL A 295 3.29 13.33 18.37
C VAL A 295 4.79 13.26 18.03
N ARG A 296 5.67 13.06 19.02
CA ARG A 296 7.10 12.82 18.79
C ARG A 296 7.33 11.58 17.91
N LYS A 297 6.61 10.49 18.19
CA LYS A 297 6.65 9.29 17.35
C LYS A 297 6.15 9.55 15.94
N LEU A 298 5.01 10.22 15.78
CA LEU A 298 4.46 10.59 14.47
C LEU A 298 5.47 11.42 13.65
N ILE A 299 6.12 12.41 14.26
CA ILE A 299 7.12 13.26 13.61
C ILE A 299 8.37 12.45 13.24
N ALA A 300 8.84 11.55 14.10
CA ALA A 300 9.95 10.65 13.78
C ALA A 300 9.62 9.70 12.63
N ASP A 301 8.41 9.12 12.63
CA ASP A 301 7.91 8.26 11.55
C ASP A 301 7.79 9.05 10.23
N PHE A 302 7.35 10.31 10.32
CA PHE A 302 7.24 11.23 9.19
C PHE A 302 8.63 11.60 8.62
N ALA A 303 9.63 11.80 9.46
CA ALA A 303 11.02 12.02 9.05
C ALA A 303 11.60 10.80 8.32
N ARG A 304 11.37 9.58 8.83
CA ARG A 304 11.79 8.33 8.17
C ARG A 304 11.16 8.15 6.79
N ALA A 305 9.89 8.54 6.64
CA ALA A 305 9.15 8.44 5.37
C ALA A 305 9.44 9.58 4.37
N SER A 306 10.26 10.58 4.72
CA SER A 306 10.45 11.81 3.93
C SER A 306 11.35 11.68 2.68
N ALA A 307 11.95 10.51 2.44
CA ALA A 307 13.07 10.32 1.50
C ALA A 307 14.25 11.30 1.66
N GLY A 308 14.42 11.88 2.85
CA GLY A 308 15.46 12.89 3.15
C GLY A 308 15.13 14.29 2.63
N LYS A 309 13.90 14.53 2.15
CA LYS A 309 13.49 15.84 1.64
C LYS A 309 13.50 16.91 2.75
N PRO A 310 13.93 18.13 2.43
CA PRO A 310 13.83 19.25 3.37
C PRO A 310 12.37 19.59 3.66
N ILE A 311 12.12 20.07 4.88
CA ILE A 311 10.77 20.33 5.40
C ILE A 311 10.62 21.80 5.80
N THR A 312 9.45 22.37 5.54
CA THR A 312 9.07 23.69 6.04
C THR A 312 7.93 23.56 7.05
N VAL A 313 8.18 24.01 8.28
CA VAL A 313 7.19 24.06 9.37
C VAL A 313 6.51 25.42 9.36
N ILE A 314 5.20 25.43 9.11
CA ILE A 314 4.39 26.64 9.04
C ILE A 314 3.48 26.69 10.25
N ASN A 315 3.78 27.59 11.18
CA ASN A 315 2.93 27.83 12.34
C ASN A 315 1.95 28.96 12.06
N LEU A 316 0.65 28.68 12.21
CA LEU A 316 -0.46 29.62 12.07
C LEU A 316 -1.22 29.85 13.39
N TRP A 317 -0.67 29.39 14.52
CA TRP A 317 -1.31 29.41 15.82
C TRP A 317 -0.42 30.05 16.90
N TYR A 318 -1.02 30.77 17.84
CA TYR A 318 -0.32 31.34 18.98
C TYR A 318 -0.51 30.46 20.22
N ALA A 319 0.45 29.57 20.48
CA ALA A 319 0.49 28.70 21.66
C ALA A 319 1.93 28.27 22.02
N PRO A 320 2.71 29.15 22.67
CA PRO A 320 4.15 28.97 22.87
C PRO A 320 4.56 27.63 23.49
N GLU A 321 3.81 27.12 24.47
CA GLU A 321 4.12 25.89 25.19
C GLU A 321 3.97 24.65 24.31
N TYR A 322 2.93 24.63 23.46
CA TYR A 322 2.71 23.55 22.49
C TYR A 322 3.72 23.62 21.35
N LEU A 323 3.98 24.83 20.84
CA LEU A 323 4.94 25.06 19.77
C LEU A 323 6.35 24.64 20.16
N ARG A 324 6.78 24.91 21.40
CA ARG A 324 8.10 24.49 21.87
C ARG A 324 8.28 22.98 21.83
N GLU A 325 7.28 22.21 22.27
CA GLU A 325 7.33 20.75 22.23
C GLU A 325 7.34 20.21 20.79
N ILE A 326 6.51 20.79 19.91
CA ILE A 326 6.44 20.37 18.50
C ILE A 326 7.75 20.72 17.77
N CYS A 327 8.22 21.97 17.87
CA CYS A 327 9.49 22.39 17.26
C CYS A 327 10.66 21.55 17.79
N SER A 328 10.71 21.27 19.10
CA SER A 328 11.73 20.36 19.65
C SER A 328 11.64 18.95 19.07
N ALA A 329 10.44 18.42 18.84
CA ALA A 329 10.26 17.10 18.24
C ALA A 329 10.68 17.09 16.76
N VAL A 330 10.36 18.14 16.00
CA VAL A 330 10.77 18.29 14.60
C VAL A 330 12.29 18.45 14.49
N ASP A 331 12.89 19.32 15.32
CA ASP A 331 14.33 19.55 15.37
C ASP A 331 15.11 18.27 15.69
N GLN A 332 14.62 17.46 16.65
CA GLN A 332 15.22 16.17 16.97
C GLN A 332 15.12 15.14 15.82
N ALA A 333 14.05 15.19 15.02
CA ALA A 333 13.81 14.20 13.96
C ALA A 333 14.46 14.58 12.63
N PHE A 334 14.47 15.86 12.27
CA PHE A 334 14.92 16.37 10.97
C PHE A 334 16.24 17.16 11.05
N GLY A 335 16.62 17.69 12.21
CA GLY A 335 17.78 18.56 12.40
C GLY A 335 17.88 19.69 11.39
N ASP A 336 19.02 19.78 10.71
CA ASP A 336 19.34 20.87 9.78
C ASP A 336 18.54 20.83 8.46
N HIS A 337 17.62 19.87 8.29
CA HIS A 337 16.72 19.78 7.12
C HIS A 337 15.49 20.71 7.21
N VAL A 338 15.32 21.44 8.32
CA VAL A 338 14.08 22.17 8.64
C VAL A 338 14.23 23.67 8.42
N ASP A 339 13.19 24.29 7.85
CA ASP A 339 12.96 25.73 7.94
C ASP A 339 11.67 26.00 8.74
N TYR A 340 11.74 26.90 9.74
CA TYR A 340 10.59 27.30 10.54
C TYR A 340 10.04 28.66 10.08
N VAL A 341 8.72 28.75 9.91
CA VAL A 341 7.99 29.97 9.54
C VAL A 341 6.85 30.19 10.52
N PHE A 342 6.91 31.28 11.29
CA PHE A 342 5.87 31.66 12.24
C PHE A 342 5.06 32.82 11.68
N ALA A 343 3.88 32.50 11.13
CA ALA A 343 3.00 33.44 10.45
C ALA A 343 1.73 33.67 11.29
N VAL A 344 1.81 34.63 12.22
CA VAL A 344 0.69 35.03 13.10
C VAL A 344 0.64 36.56 13.26
N PRO A 345 -0.52 37.17 13.56
CA PRO A 345 -0.64 38.64 13.64
C PRO A 345 0.30 39.35 14.62
N GLU A 346 0.72 38.67 15.68
CA GLU A 346 1.61 39.20 16.73
C GLU A 346 2.89 38.36 16.83
N ALA A 347 3.47 38.00 15.68
CA ALA A 347 4.57 37.04 15.61
C ALA A 347 5.83 37.45 16.40
N ASP A 348 6.02 38.75 16.67
CA ASP A 348 7.08 39.26 17.56
C ASP A 348 7.01 38.68 18.98
N ARG A 349 5.81 38.32 19.47
CA ARG A 349 5.64 37.67 20.79
C ARG A 349 6.21 36.25 20.83
N LEU A 350 6.45 35.64 19.66
CA LEU A 350 7.15 34.37 19.55
C LEU A 350 8.65 34.58 19.33
N GLY A 351 9.18 35.81 19.45
CA GLY A 351 10.57 36.16 19.12
C GLY A 351 11.63 35.31 19.81
N GLU A 352 11.49 35.04 21.11
CA GLU A 352 12.44 34.17 21.84
C GLU A 352 12.41 32.73 21.30
N LEU A 353 11.22 32.19 21.06
CA LEU A 353 11.03 30.84 20.52
C LEU A 353 11.54 30.77 19.06
N ALA A 354 11.27 31.80 18.27
CA ALA A 354 11.73 31.92 16.90
C ALA A 354 13.26 31.99 16.84
N ALA A 355 13.90 32.78 17.70
CA ALA A 355 15.35 32.84 17.81
C ALA A 355 15.96 31.50 18.21
N GLN A 356 15.32 30.75 19.10
CA GLN A 356 15.76 29.42 19.52
C GLN A 356 15.84 28.42 18.35
N PHE A 357 14.89 28.47 17.41
CA PHE A 357 14.79 27.54 16.28
C PHE A 357 15.17 28.15 14.93
N GLY A 358 15.71 29.39 14.90
CA GLY A 358 16.02 30.10 13.66
C GLY A 358 14.80 30.41 12.77
N ALA A 359 13.61 30.54 13.36
CA ALA A 359 12.36 30.72 12.63
C ALA A 359 12.22 32.13 12.03
N GLN A 360 11.70 32.18 10.80
CA GLN A 360 11.30 33.42 10.15
C GLN A 360 9.96 33.88 10.70
N ILE A 361 9.93 35.09 11.26
CA ILE A 361 8.75 35.71 11.86
C ILE A 361 8.05 36.55 10.79
N ILE A 362 6.76 36.28 10.57
CA ILE A 362 5.93 37.04 9.63
C ILE A 362 4.65 37.47 10.33
N SER A 363 4.47 38.79 10.46
CA SER A 363 3.22 39.37 10.93
C SER A 363 2.16 39.28 9.84
N LEU A 364 1.38 38.20 9.84
CA LEU A 364 0.32 37.94 8.87
C LEU A 364 -0.82 37.15 9.54
N GLY A 365 -2.07 37.57 9.32
CA GLY A 365 -3.23 36.86 9.87
C GLY A 365 -3.66 35.66 9.03
N LEU A 366 -4.31 34.69 9.66
CA LEU A 366 -4.88 33.52 8.96
C LEU A 366 -5.79 33.92 7.79
N GLY A 367 -6.63 34.95 7.99
CA GLY A 367 -7.48 35.49 6.92
C GLY A 367 -6.66 35.93 5.71
N ASP A 368 -5.63 36.74 5.93
CA ASP A 368 -4.75 37.26 4.87
C ASP A 368 -4.00 36.12 4.15
N ILE A 369 -3.54 35.11 4.89
CA ILE A 369 -2.91 33.92 4.31
C ILE A 369 -3.88 33.20 3.38
N LEU A 370 -5.09 32.89 3.86
CA LEU A 370 -6.12 32.21 3.06
C LEU A 370 -6.48 33.03 1.80
N HIS A 371 -6.59 34.35 1.92
CA HIS A 371 -6.85 35.22 0.76
C HIS A 371 -5.68 35.21 -0.23
N GLY A 372 -4.44 35.26 0.26
CA GLY A 372 -3.23 35.27 -0.57
C GLY A 372 -3.04 33.99 -1.38
N ILE A 373 -3.45 32.84 -0.81
CA ILE A 373 -3.50 31.55 -1.53
C ILE A 373 -4.40 31.69 -2.77
N THR A 374 -5.56 32.35 -2.65
CA THR A 374 -6.51 32.50 -3.77
C THR A 374 -5.91 33.28 -4.94
N GLN A 375 -5.22 34.39 -4.64
CA GLN A 375 -4.68 35.32 -5.64
C GLN A 375 -3.41 34.80 -6.33
N ASN A 376 -2.58 34.02 -5.62
CA ASN A 376 -1.21 33.72 -6.05
C ASN A 376 -0.92 32.24 -6.24
N ILE A 377 -1.78 31.36 -5.72
CA ILE A 377 -1.67 29.92 -5.89
C ILE A 377 -2.86 29.50 -6.75
N SER A 378 -2.62 29.48 -8.05
CA SER A 378 -3.59 28.99 -9.03
C SER A 378 -4.09 27.63 -8.58
N SER A 379 -5.41 27.44 -8.53
CA SER A 379 -5.97 26.10 -8.56
C SER A 379 -5.37 25.41 -9.78
N THR A 380 -4.62 24.32 -9.58
CA THR A 380 -4.27 23.43 -10.67
C THR A 380 -5.56 23.18 -11.42
N PRO A 381 -5.64 23.43 -12.74
CA PRO A 381 -6.81 23.04 -13.49
C PRO A 381 -6.84 21.52 -13.44
N THR A 382 -7.53 20.97 -12.45
CA THR A 382 -8.12 19.66 -12.55
C THR A 382 -9.17 19.84 -13.65
N ASN A 383 -8.72 19.74 -14.91
CA ASN A 383 -9.58 19.10 -15.89
C ASN A 383 -10.07 17.85 -15.16
N PRO A 384 -11.38 17.64 -14.97
CA PRO A 384 -11.86 16.39 -14.43
C PRO A 384 -11.38 15.33 -15.42
N TYR A 385 -10.24 14.72 -15.12
CA TYR A 385 -9.79 13.53 -15.79
C TYR A 385 -10.84 12.52 -15.39
N TYR A 386 -11.81 12.28 -16.26
CA TYR A 386 -12.67 11.13 -16.14
C TYR A 386 -11.72 9.93 -16.16
N ALA A 387 -11.42 9.40 -14.99
CA ALA A 387 -10.50 8.29 -14.82
C ALA A 387 -11.30 7.01 -15.06
N GLY A 388 -11.59 6.74 -16.33
CA GLY A 388 -12.30 5.54 -16.74
C GLY A 388 -11.37 4.34 -16.72
N VAL A 389 -11.81 3.25 -16.08
CA VAL A 389 -11.18 1.93 -16.16
C VAL A 389 -12.13 0.88 -16.75
N PRO A 390 -11.64 -0.12 -17.49
CA PRO A 390 -12.52 -1.07 -18.18
C PRO A 390 -13.31 -1.96 -17.21
N HIS A 391 -14.61 -2.06 -17.43
CA HIS A 391 -15.51 -2.96 -16.70
C HIS A 391 -15.67 -4.31 -17.42
N LEU A 392 -16.22 -5.30 -16.72
CA LEU A 392 -16.47 -6.65 -17.24
C LEU A 392 -17.42 -6.65 -18.45
N ASP A 393 -18.44 -5.79 -18.44
CA ASP A 393 -19.44 -5.66 -19.52
C ASP A 393 -18.95 -4.89 -20.76
N GLY A 394 -17.71 -4.39 -20.74
CA GLY A 394 -17.10 -3.62 -21.83
C GLY A 394 -17.31 -2.10 -21.74
N SER A 395 -18.04 -1.61 -20.73
CA SER A 395 -18.13 -0.19 -20.40
C SER A 395 -16.89 0.30 -19.63
N PHE A 396 -16.84 1.60 -19.32
CA PHE A 396 -15.81 2.17 -18.44
C PHE A 396 -16.44 2.59 -17.11
N SER A 397 -15.91 2.09 -16.00
CA SER A 397 -16.24 2.56 -14.66
C SER A 397 -15.40 3.80 -14.33
N LEU A 398 -16.03 4.86 -13.85
CA LEU A 398 -15.35 6.08 -13.42
C LEU A 398 -14.81 5.90 -12.01
N ILE A 399 -13.54 6.27 -11.81
CA ILE A 399 -12.93 6.40 -10.48
C ILE A 399 -13.08 7.86 -10.03
N ASP A 400 -13.67 8.06 -8.86
CA ASP A 400 -13.76 9.38 -8.25
C ASP A 400 -12.36 9.91 -7.89
N ILE A 401 -12.15 11.22 -7.99
CA ILE A 401 -10.82 11.83 -7.78
C ILE A 401 -10.22 11.46 -6.40
N PRO A 402 -10.96 11.52 -5.28
CA PRO A 402 -10.42 11.12 -3.97
C PRO A 402 -9.93 9.66 -3.96
N ASP A 403 -10.67 8.74 -4.58
CA ASP A 403 -10.27 7.34 -4.71
C ASP A 403 -9.01 7.22 -5.57
N LEU A 404 -8.93 7.94 -6.69
CA LEU A 404 -7.74 7.97 -7.54
C LEU A 404 -6.51 8.47 -6.78
N ARG A 405 -6.66 9.51 -5.94
CA ARG A 405 -5.57 10.02 -5.09
C ARG A 405 -5.16 9.01 -4.02
N TRP A 406 -6.09 8.32 -3.39
CA TRP A 406 -5.79 7.26 -2.43
C TRP A 406 -5.09 6.05 -3.08
N LEU A 407 -5.52 5.65 -4.28
CA LEU A 407 -4.84 4.63 -5.08
C LEU A 407 -3.41 5.07 -5.44
N SER A 408 -3.20 6.38 -5.67
CA SER A 408 -1.90 6.94 -6.07
C SER A 408 -0.77 6.86 -5.04
N GLU A 409 -1.09 6.48 -3.80
CA GLU A 409 -0.09 6.19 -2.77
C GLU A 409 0.76 4.96 -3.12
N ASP A 410 0.15 3.95 -3.75
CA ASP A 410 0.83 2.69 -4.11
C ASP A 410 0.89 2.45 -5.63
N PHE A 411 -0.08 2.97 -6.39
CA PHE A 411 -0.25 2.68 -7.81
C PHE A 411 -0.17 3.92 -8.69
N GLU A 412 0.29 3.76 -9.91
CA GLU A 412 -0.07 4.65 -11.01
C GLU A 412 -1.13 3.95 -11.86
N VAL A 413 -2.37 4.44 -11.81
CA VAL A 413 -3.54 3.82 -12.46
C VAL A 413 -3.62 4.28 -13.92
N LEU A 414 -3.54 3.36 -14.88
CA LEU A 414 -3.63 3.68 -16.30
C LEU A 414 -5.10 3.89 -16.72
N HIS A 415 -5.64 5.06 -16.38
CA HIS A 415 -6.99 5.46 -16.75
C HIS A 415 -7.08 5.98 -18.18
N SER A 416 -8.32 6.14 -18.68
CA SER A 416 -8.64 6.52 -20.07
C SER A 416 -8.04 7.85 -20.58
N ASN A 417 -7.51 8.69 -19.70
CA ASN A 417 -6.98 10.02 -20.02
C ASN A 417 -5.53 10.23 -19.55
N ILE A 418 -4.81 9.16 -19.22
CA ILE A 418 -3.48 9.25 -18.61
C ILE A 418 -2.44 9.92 -19.54
N GLU A 419 -2.62 9.85 -20.87
CA GLU A 419 -1.78 10.55 -21.85
C GLU A 419 -1.86 12.07 -21.79
N LEU A 420 -2.94 12.61 -21.21
CA LEU A 420 -3.19 14.05 -21.05
C LEU A 420 -2.63 14.60 -19.74
N GLU A 421 -2.06 13.75 -18.88
CA GLU A 421 -1.36 14.22 -17.69
C GLU A 421 -0.08 14.96 -18.11
N PRO A 422 0.21 16.13 -17.52
CA PRO A 422 1.37 16.92 -17.88
C PRO A 422 2.65 16.12 -17.58
N SER A 423 3.40 15.80 -18.64
CA SER A 423 4.78 15.35 -18.51
C SER A 423 5.58 16.50 -17.89
N GLY A 424 6.22 16.29 -16.74
CA GLY A 424 6.82 17.36 -15.91
C GLY A 424 7.54 18.48 -16.68
N SER A 425 7.53 19.70 -16.13
CA SER A 425 7.70 21.00 -16.81
C SER A 425 8.92 21.21 -17.72
N ASN A 426 9.89 20.28 -17.75
CA ASN A 426 11.11 20.37 -18.57
C ASN A 426 11.33 19.17 -19.53
N ARG A 427 10.41 18.19 -19.59
CA ARG A 427 10.60 16.98 -20.40
C ARG A 427 10.20 17.22 -21.86
N VAL A 428 11.10 16.89 -22.78
CA VAL A 428 10.84 16.91 -24.23
C VAL A 428 10.37 15.51 -24.67
N ILE A 429 9.09 15.41 -25.02
CA ILE A 429 8.42 14.18 -25.49
C ILE A 429 9.22 13.54 -26.64
N GLY A 430 9.42 12.22 -26.53
CA GLY A 430 10.19 11.36 -27.42
C GLY A 430 11.70 11.54 -27.26
N ARG A 431 12.21 12.77 -27.33
CA ARG A 431 13.64 13.07 -27.28
C ARG A 431 14.31 12.58 -25.99
N ASP A 432 13.74 12.89 -24.83
CA ASP A 432 14.36 12.53 -23.55
C ASP A 432 14.28 11.02 -23.29
N TYR A 433 13.19 10.36 -23.73
CA TYR A 433 13.10 8.89 -23.73
C TYR A 433 14.22 8.26 -24.55
N LEU A 434 14.44 8.71 -25.79
CA LEU A 434 15.48 8.18 -26.66
C LEU A 434 16.90 8.47 -26.14
N ARG A 435 17.05 9.39 -25.18
CA ARG A 435 18.31 9.64 -24.44
C ARG A 435 18.49 8.73 -23.22
N GLY A 436 17.53 7.85 -22.92
CA GLY A 436 17.57 6.91 -21.80
C GLY A 436 16.66 7.25 -20.62
N ALA A 437 15.79 8.28 -20.72
CA ALA A 437 14.72 8.49 -19.76
C ALA A 437 13.67 7.38 -19.83
N ILE A 438 12.96 7.14 -18.73
CA ILE A 438 11.89 6.14 -18.72
C ILE A 438 10.75 6.63 -19.60
N ILE A 439 10.25 5.80 -20.52
CA ILE A 439 9.18 6.18 -21.47
C ILE A 439 7.90 6.63 -20.75
N SER A 440 7.34 7.78 -21.14
CA SER A 440 6.06 8.29 -20.60
C SER A 440 4.86 7.72 -21.36
N TRP A 441 3.66 7.86 -20.79
CA TRP A 441 2.42 7.47 -21.47
C TRP A 441 2.15 8.31 -22.72
N SER A 442 2.46 9.61 -22.67
CA SER A 442 2.40 10.49 -23.85
C SER A 442 3.41 10.06 -24.93
N ASP A 443 4.59 9.56 -24.54
CA ASP A 443 5.57 9.01 -25.49
C ASP A 443 5.03 7.74 -26.18
N LEU A 444 4.41 6.84 -25.42
CA LEU A 444 3.81 5.60 -25.92
C LEU A 444 2.61 5.87 -26.84
N SER A 445 1.79 6.87 -26.50
CA SER A 445 0.68 7.35 -27.33
C SER A 445 1.16 7.91 -28.67
N GLY A 446 2.32 8.58 -28.69
CA GLY A 446 2.94 9.09 -29.91
C GLY A 446 3.74 8.07 -30.71
N HIS A 447 3.84 6.82 -30.23
CA HIS A 447 4.66 5.74 -30.82
C HIS A 447 6.11 6.19 -31.08
N TYR A 448 6.74 6.77 -30.06
CA TYR A 448 8.15 7.19 -30.10
C TYR A 448 9.14 6.07 -29.72
N ASP A 449 8.67 4.99 -29.12
CA ASP A 449 9.39 3.72 -28.98
C ASP A 449 9.51 2.95 -30.30
N ALA A 450 10.47 2.04 -30.32
CA ALA A 450 10.65 1.08 -31.40
C ALA A 450 10.29 -0.32 -30.89
N ASP A 451 9.30 -0.95 -31.53
CA ASP A 451 8.81 -2.26 -31.13
C ASP A 451 9.89 -3.34 -31.21
N ARG A 452 10.00 -4.14 -30.15
CA ARG A 452 10.78 -5.38 -30.13
C ARG A 452 9.96 -6.52 -30.74
N ASP A 453 10.62 -7.46 -31.42
CA ASP A 453 9.95 -8.61 -32.06
C ASP A 453 9.19 -9.47 -31.03
N THR A 454 9.67 -9.51 -29.78
CA THR A 454 9.04 -10.27 -28.69
C THR A 454 7.80 -9.62 -28.10
N THR A 455 7.55 -8.33 -28.37
CA THR A 455 6.48 -7.55 -27.72
C THR A 455 5.10 -8.15 -27.94
N GLU A 456 4.76 -8.50 -29.20
CA GLU A 456 3.44 -9.05 -29.54
C GLU A 456 3.22 -10.43 -28.88
N HIS A 457 4.28 -11.23 -28.75
CA HIS A 457 4.20 -12.52 -28.08
C HIS A 457 3.90 -12.36 -26.58
N ILE A 458 4.58 -11.43 -25.91
CA ILE A 458 4.36 -11.13 -24.49
C ILE A 458 2.94 -10.62 -24.26
N ILE A 459 2.42 -9.72 -25.11
CA ILE A 459 1.03 -9.24 -25.02
C ILE A 459 0.05 -10.42 -25.05
N LYS A 460 0.21 -11.35 -26.02
CA LYS A 460 -0.67 -12.52 -26.14
C LYS A 460 -0.58 -13.47 -24.95
N GLN A 461 0.60 -13.65 -24.36
CA GLN A 461 0.76 -14.50 -23.18
C GLN A 461 0.11 -13.87 -21.93
N VAL A 462 0.36 -12.57 -21.69
CA VAL A 462 -0.24 -11.83 -20.58
C VAL A 462 -1.76 -11.79 -20.70
N GLU A 463 -2.29 -11.59 -21.91
CA GLU A 463 -3.74 -11.60 -22.16
C GLU A 463 -4.38 -12.95 -21.84
N ARG A 464 -3.77 -14.07 -22.25
CA ARG A 464 -4.25 -15.42 -21.90
C ARG A 464 -4.32 -15.63 -20.38
N GLU A 465 -3.32 -15.15 -19.65
CA GLU A 465 -3.30 -15.26 -18.19
C GLU A 465 -4.40 -14.40 -17.54
N LEU A 466 -4.65 -13.18 -18.06
CA LEU A 466 -5.74 -12.32 -17.58
C LEU A 466 -7.12 -12.97 -17.76
N GLU A 467 -7.31 -13.72 -18.85
CA GLU A 467 -8.55 -14.48 -19.13
C GLU A 467 -8.80 -15.61 -18.12
N THR A 468 -7.76 -16.17 -17.49
CA THR A 468 -7.92 -17.26 -16.50
C THR A 468 -8.61 -16.82 -15.21
N ARG A 469 -8.65 -15.50 -14.94
CA ARG A 469 -9.15 -14.91 -13.68
C ARG A 469 -8.50 -15.52 -12.43
N THR A 470 -7.21 -15.86 -12.51
CA THR A 470 -6.41 -16.31 -11.37
C THR A 470 -5.26 -15.35 -11.10
N SER A 471 -4.76 -15.36 -9.87
CA SER A 471 -3.60 -14.55 -9.50
C SER A 471 -2.30 -15.23 -9.89
N VAL A 472 -1.60 -14.64 -10.87
CA VAL A 472 -0.42 -15.24 -11.49
C VAL A 472 0.74 -14.26 -11.59
N ARG A 473 1.93 -14.83 -11.62
CA ARG A 473 3.19 -14.13 -11.79
C ARG A 473 3.76 -14.44 -13.17
N PHE A 474 4.02 -13.40 -13.95
CA PHE A 474 4.67 -13.47 -15.24
C PHE A 474 5.97 -12.67 -15.21
N ASN A 475 7.09 -13.31 -15.53
CA ASN A 475 8.41 -12.66 -15.46
C ASN A 475 8.93 -12.31 -16.86
N ILE A 476 9.24 -11.04 -17.07
CA ILE A 476 10.08 -10.53 -18.16
C ILE A 476 11.49 -10.35 -17.60
N TYR A 477 12.38 -11.28 -17.92
CA TYR A 477 13.81 -11.10 -17.71
C TYR A 477 14.39 -10.32 -18.88
N HIS A 478 15.22 -9.33 -18.62
CA HIS A 478 15.87 -8.60 -19.70
C HIS A 478 17.31 -8.25 -19.40
N TRP A 479 18.10 -8.18 -20.46
CA TRP A 479 19.45 -7.62 -20.35
C TRP A 479 19.36 -6.10 -20.06
N PRO A 480 20.22 -5.53 -19.21
CA PRO A 480 20.16 -4.10 -18.86
C PRO A 480 20.17 -3.16 -20.08
N GLY A 481 19.10 -2.40 -20.31
CA GLY A 481 18.97 -1.53 -21.48
C GLY A 481 18.57 -2.21 -22.79
N ALA A 482 18.15 -3.48 -22.73
CA ALA A 482 17.39 -4.11 -23.80
C ALA A 482 15.96 -3.54 -23.97
N GLY A 483 15.49 -2.71 -23.03
CA GLY A 483 14.15 -2.11 -23.09
C GLY A 483 13.04 -2.94 -22.44
N GLY A 484 13.35 -3.78 -21.45
CA GLY A 484 12.34 -4.55 -20.71
C GLY A 484 11.24 -3.67 -20.09
N THR A 485 11.62 -2.61 -19.37
CA THR A 485 10.70 -1.58 -18.86
C THR A 485 9.85 -0.93 -19.97
N THR A 486 10.46 -0.63 -21.13
CA THR A 486 9.71 -0.10 -22.29
C THR A 486 8.66 -1.10 -22.78
N ILE A 487 9.04 -2.38 -22.94
CA ILE A 487 8.12 -3.43 -23.36
C ILE A 487 6.97 -3.59 -22.36
N ALA A 488 7.26 -3.63 -21.05
CA ALA A 488 6.24 -3.79 -20.04
C ALA A 488 5.25 -2.62 -20.03
N ARG A 489 5.73 -1.38 -20.18
CA ARG A 489 4.85 -0.20 -20.33
C ARG A 489 4.08 -0.20 -21.65
N ARG A 490 4.67 -0.70 -22.76
CA ARG A 490 3.95 -0.91 -24.02
C ARG A 490 2.84 -1.97 -23.86
N VAL A 491 3.11 -3.10 -23.20
CA VAL A 491 2.10 -4.12 -22.87
C VAL A 491 0.96 -3.51 -22.05
N ALA A 492 1.30 -2.74 -21.00
CA ALA A 492 0.33 -2.03 -20.18
C ALA A 492 -0.52 -1.06 -21.02
N TRP A 493 0.11 -0.29 -21.90
CA TRP A 493 -0.56 0.66 -22.78
C TRP A 493 -1.55 0.01 -23.74
N GLU A 494 -1.19 -1.11 -24.37
CA GLU A 494 -2.06 -1.85 -25.30
C GLU A 494 -3.22 -2.59 -24.60
N LEU A 495 -3.05 -2.96 -23.33
CA LEU A 495 -4.07 -3.69 -22.56
C LEU A 495 -4.97 -2.78 -21.71
N ARG A 496 -4.58 -1.53 -21.42
CA ARG A 496 -5.31 -0.62 -20.49
C ARG A 496 -6.77 -0.36 -20.84
N ARG A 497 -7.15 -0.46 -22.12
CA ARG A 497 -8.54 -0.26 -22.57
C ARG A 497 -9.39 -1.53 -22.50
N ARG A 498 -8.75 -2.68 -22.31
CA ARG A 498 -9.41 -4.00 -22.18
C ARG A 498 -9.44 -4.47 -20.74
N TYR A 499 -8.40 -4.19 -19.96
CA TYR A 499 -8.26 -4.61 -18.56
C TYR A 499 -7.85 -3.43 -17.66
N PRO A 500 -8.36 -3.35 -16.42
CA PRO A 500 -7.83 -2.44 -15.41
C PRO A 500 -6.32 -2.66 -15.26
N THR A 501 -5.55 -1.61 -15.46
CA THR A 501 -4.08 -1.71 -15.51
C THR A 501 -3.46 -0.70 -14.55
N VAL A 502 -2.51 -1.17 -13.73
CA VAL A 502 -1.80 -0.36 -12.75
C VAL A 502 -0.29 -0.61 -12.84
N LEU A 503 0.51 0.41 -12.56
CA LEU A 503 1.94 0.28 -12.31
C LEU A 503 2.16 0.37 -10.79
N LEU A 504 2.69 -0.71 -10.21
CA LEU A 504 2.95 -0.81 -8.76
C LEU A 504 4.22 -0.02 -8.41
N LYS A 505 4.07 1.05 -7.64
CA LYS A 505 5.17 1.94 -7.21
C LYS A 505 5.68 1.61 -5.82
N ARG A 506 4.77 1.23 -4.93
CA ARG A 506 5.06 0.94 -3.52
C ARG A 506 4.22 -0.24 -3.07
N VAL A 507 4.79 -1.03 -2.15
CA VAL A 507 4.06 -2.07 -1.44
C VAL A 507 4.07 -1.76 0.04
N THR A 508 2.87 -1.55 0.55
CA THR A 508 2.57 -1.35 1.96
C THR A 508 1.73 -2.56 2.41
N PRO A 509 2.35 -3.54 3.10
CA PRO A 509 1.65 -4.75 3.54
C PRO A 509 0.33 -4.46 4.25
N GLY A 510 -0.72 -5.21 3.92
CA GLY A 510 -2.07 -5.02 4.45
C GLY A 510 -2.87 -3.82 3.89
N GLU A 511 -2.22 -2.80 3.34
CA GLU A 511 -2.89 -1.63 2.72
C GLU A 511 -3.01 -1.79 1.20
N THR A 512 -1.93 -2.21 0.52
CA THR A 512 -1.89 -2.33 -0.95
C THR A 512 -2.91 -3.34 -1.50
N VAL A 513 -3.14 -4.45 -0.79
CA VAL A 513 -4.18 -5.43 -1.16
C VAL A 513 -5.58 -4.79 -1.16
N GLY A 514 -5.85 -3.87 -0.22
CA GLY A 514 -7.10 -3.11 -0.18
C GLY A 514 -7.33 -2.24 -1.41
N ARG A 515 -6.26 -1.70 -2.00
CA ARG A 515 -6.32 -0.91 -3.24
C ARG A 515 -6.61 -1.79 -4.46
N PHE A 516 -6.00 -2.98 -4.55
CA PHE A 516 -6.36 -3.97 -5.59
C PHE A 516 -7.82 -4.36 -5.51
N ARG A 517 -8.31 -4.61 -4.28
CA ARG A 517 -9.71 -4.96 -4.03
C ARG A 517 -10.67 -3.88 -4.51
N LYS A 518 -10.37 -2.61 -4.22
CA LYS A 518 -11.20 -1.47 -4.67
C LYS A 518 -11.32 -1.44 -6.19
N ILE A 519 -10.22 -1.63 -6.92
CA ILE A 519 -10.24 -1.69 -8.39
C ILE A 519 -11.06 -2.90 -8.86
N PHE A 520 -10.87 -4.07 -8.24
CA PHE A 520 -11.58 -5.28 -8.63
C PHE A 520 -13.09 -5.17 -8.37
N GLN A 521 -13.51 -4.61 -7.25
CA GLN A 521 -14.92 -4.36 -6.94
C GLN A 521 -15.57 -3.34 -7.88
N LEU A 522 -14.81 -2.35 -8.36
CA LEU A 522 -15.30 -1.36 -9.31
C LEU A 522 -15.46 -1.91 -10.73
N THR A 523 -14.64 -2.92 -11.10
CA THR A 523 -14.48 -3.36 -12.49
C THR A 523 -14.94 -4.79 -12.76
N GLU A 524 -15.00 -5.62 -11.73
CA GLU A 524 -15.27 -7.07 -11.75
C GLU A 524 -14.36 -7.86 -12.71
N LYS A 525 -13.20 -7.29 -13.06
CA LYS A 525 -12.31 -7.75 -14.13
C LYS A 525 -10.89 -8.01 -13.60
N SER A 526 -10.19 -8.96 -14.22
CA SER A 526 -8.78 -9.25 -13.88
C SER A 526 -7.91 -8.00 -14.05
N ILE A 527 -7.05 -7.76 -13.08
CA ILE A 527 -6.18 -6.57 -13.04
C ILE A 527 -4.81 -6.94 -13.60
N LEU A 528 -4.27 -6.09 -14.47
CA LEU A 528 -2.87 -6.14 -14.89
C LEU A 528 -2.03 -5.23 -13.99
N ALA A 529 -1.11 -5.80 -13.22
CA ALA A 529 -0.18 -5.06 -12.37
C ALA A 529 1.24 -5.16 -12.93
N ILE A 530 1.80 -4.03 -13.38
CA ILE A 530 3.19 -3.96 -13.80
C ILE A 530 4.07 -3.73 -12.57
N VAL A 531 5.11 -4.54 -12.41
CA VAL A 531 6.04 -4.47 -11.27
C VAL A 531 7.46 -4.34 -11.79
N GLU A 532 8.11 -3.21 -11.54
CA GLU A 532 9.54 -3.04 -11.78
C GLU A 532 10.31 -3.59 -10.57
N GLY A 533 11.18 -4.60 -10.79
CA GLY A 533 11.93 -5.24 -9.70
C GLY A 533 12.87 -4.29 -8.94
N ALA A 534 13.31 -3.22 -9.60
CA ALA A 534 14.12 -2.16 -8.99
C ALA A 534 13.38 -1.38 -7.91
N ASP A 535 12.04 -1.26 -8.00
CA ASP A 535 11.25 -0.35 -7.18
C ASP A 535 10.62 -1.02 -5.95
N THR A 536 10.66 -2.36 -5.87
CA THR A 536 9.90 -3.12 -4.87
C THR A 536 10.73 -4.22 -4.19
N ILE A 537 10.60 -4.33 -2.86
CA ILE A 537 11.35 -5.32 -2.06
C ILE A 537 10.72 -6.70 -2.27
N PRO A 538 11.49 -7.75 -2.61
CA PRO A 538 10.95 -9.08 -2.88
C PRO A 538 10.07 -9.63 -1.75
N ASP A 539 10.49 -9.49 -0.49
CA ASP A 539 9.75 -10.00 0.67
C ASP A 539 8.34 -9.36 0.79
N LYS A 540 8.26 -8.03 0.63
CA LYS A 540 6.97 -7.31 0.66
C LYS A 540 6.06 -7.71 -0.50
N LEU A 541 6.64 -7.97 -1.68
CA LEU A 541 5.89 -8.41 -2.85
C LEU A 541 5.32 -9.82 -2.70
N GLU A 542 6.08 -10.75 -2.14
CA GLU A 542 5.60 -12.11 -1.87
C GLU A 542 4.50 -12.10 -0.80
N GLN A 543 4.64 -11.23 0.22
CA GLN A 543 3.56 -10.99 1.17
C GLN A 543 2.30 -10.46 0.46
N LEU A 544 2.43 -9.43 -0.39
CA LEU A 544 1.31 -8.92 -1.19
C LEU A 544 0.70 -9.99 -2.10
N TYR A 545 1.52 -10.85 -2.70
CA TYR A 545 1.04 -11.93 -3.54
C TYR A 545 0.22 -12.95 -2.76
N THR A 546 0.66 -13.25 -1.53
CA THR A 546 -0.05 -14.11 -0.58
C THR A 546 -1.37 -13.47 -0.15
N GLU A 547 -1.36 -12.18 0.20
CA GLU A 547 -2.57 -11.40 0.56
C GLU A 547 -3.59 -11.37 -0.60
N VAL A 548 -3.15 -11.06 -1.82
CA VAL A 548 -4.01 -11.01 -3.01
C VAL A 548 -4.62 -12.37 -3.35
N ARG A 549 -3.87 -13.46 -3.18
CA ARG A 549 -4.38 -14.83 -3.37
C ARG A 549 -5.36 -15.23 -2.28
N ALA A 550 -5.07 -14.90 -1.02
CA ALA A 550 -5.95 -15.17 0.11
C ALA A 550 -7.31 -14.49 -0.08
N GLU A 551 -7.31 -13.28 -0.65
CA GLU A 551 -8.53 -12.53 -0.96
C GLU A 551 -9.18 -12.89 -2.31
N GLN A 552 -8.62 -13.83 -3.06
CA GLN A 552 -9.11 -14.29 -4.36
C GLN A 552 -9.27 -13.17 -5.41
N ILE A 553 -8.44 -12.12 -5.33
CA ILE A 553 -8.46 -11.03 -6.31
C ILE A 553 -7.66 -11.49 -7.54
N PRO A 554 -8.23 -11.50 -8.75
CA PRO A 554 -7.52 -11.92 -9.96
C PRO A 554 -6.55 -10.85 -10.45
N VAL A 555 -5.25 -11.02 -10.17
CA VAL A 555 -4.20 -10.09 -10.59
C VAL A 555 -3.11 -10.83 -11.37
N VAL A 556 -2.81 -10.34 -12.57
CA VAL A 556 -1.63 -10.75 -13.34
C VAL A 556 -0.51 -9.77 -13.05
N PHE A 557 0.49 -10.23 -12.29
CA PHE A 557 1.68 -9.44 -12.01
C PHE A 557 2.72 -9.65 -13.11
N LEU A 558 2.97 -8.61 -13.91
CA LEU A 558 4.00 -8.57 -14.93
C LEU A 558 5.29 -7.99 -14.32
N PHE A 559 6.19 -8.88 -13.91
CA PHE A 559 7.46 -8.53 -13.30
C PHE A 559 8.51 -8.23 -14.37
N VAL A 560 9.15 -7.08 -14.25
CA VAL A 560 10.28 -6.66 -15.08
C VAL A 560 11.54 -6.79 -14.25
N LEU A 561 12.39 -7.75 -14.61
CA LEU A 561 13.56 -8.14 -13.83
C LEU A 561 14.80 -8.11 -14.71
N ARG A 562 15.92 -7.63 -14.14
CA ARG A 562 17.19 -7.54 -14.87
C ARG A 562 17.95 -8.85 -14.69
N ARG A 563 18.35 -9.48 -15.80
CA ARG A 563 19.25 -10.64 -15.78
C ARG A 563 20.24 -10.62 -16.94
N THR A 564 21.48 -10.94 -16.62
CA THR A 564 22.59 -11.04 -17.59
C THR A 564 22.67 -12.44 -18.23
N GLU A 565 22.13 -13.46 -17.56
CA GLU A 565 22.07 -14.84 -18.04
C GLU A 565 20.71 -15.19 -18.65
N LEU A 566 20.72 -16.13 -19.61
CA LEU A 566 19.51 -16.67 -20.22
C LEU A 566 18.72 -17.46 -19.16
N ALA A 567 17.53 -16.96 -18.81
CA ALA A 567 16.61 -17.70 -17.97
C ALA A 567 16.15 -19.00 -18.67
N GLU A 568 15.97 -20.07 -17.91
CA GLU A 568 15.37 -21.30 -18.43
C GLU A 568 13.99 -21.01 -19.03
N ARG A 569 13.70 -21.63 -20.19
CA ARG A 569 12.41 -21.44 -20.87
C ARG A 569 11.30 -22.05 -20.00
N GLY A 570 10.42 -21.19 -19.48
CA GLY A 570 9.20 -21.57 -18.77
C GLY A 570 7.95 -21.00 -19.46
N GLU A 571 6.78 -21.51 -19.10
CA GLU A 571 5.49 -21.11 -19.70
C GLU A 571 5.12 -19.63 -19.43
N ARG A 572 5.57 -19.09 -18.28
CA ARG A 572 5.32 -17.71 -17.79
C ARG A 572 6.59 -16.87 -17.68
N VAL A 573 7.57 -17.17 -18.52
CA VAL A 573 8.88 -16.51 -18.51
C VAL A 573 9.24 -16.06 -19.92
N SER A 574 9.55 -14.77 -20.07
CA SER A 574 10.08 -14.20 -21.31
C SER A 574 11.45 -13.60 -21.07
N PHE A 575 12.37 -13.79 -22.03
CA PHE A 575 13.70 -13.19 -21.99
C PHE A 575 13.88 -12.20 -23.13
N VAL A 576 14.32 -10.97 -22.81
CA VAL A 576 14.59 -9.90 -23.77
C VAL A 576 16.09 -9.65 -23.83
N GLY A 577 16.71 -10.14 -24.91
CA GLY A 577 18.13 -10.02 -25.14
C GLY A 577 18.58 -8.61 -25.58
N PRO A 578 19.89 -8.32 -25.47
CA PRO A 578 20.44 -7.00 -25.83
C PRO A 578 20.47 -6.75 -27.33
N ASN A 579 20.63 -7.82 -28.12
CA ASN A 579 20.85 -7.71 -29.56
C ASN A 579 19.52 -7.55 -30.31
N LEU A 580 19.55 -6.70 -31.32
CA LEU A 580 18.43 -6.41 -32.20
C LEU A 580 18.51 -7.26 -33.47
N SER A 581 17.38 -7.83 -33.88
CA SER A 581 17.22 -8.44 -35.20
C SER A 581 17.40 -7.39 -36.31
N LEU A 582 17.56 -7.83 -37.56
CA LEU A 582 17.60 -6.92 -38.70
C LEU A 582 16.32 -6.05 -38.81
N PRO A 583 15.11 -6.63 -38.71
CA PRO A 583 13.86 -5.86 -38.64
C PRO A 583 13.81 -4.87 -37.47
N GLU A 584 14.19 -5.30 -36.26
CA GLU A 584 14.24 -4.41 -35.09
C GLU A 584 15.20 -3.24 -35.32
N SER A 585 16.39 -3.53 -35.83
CA SER A 585 17.42 -2.51 -36.10
C SER A 585 16.91 -1.45 -37.09
N TYR A 586 16.12 -1.83 -38.10
CA TYR A 586 15.49 -0.88 -39.01
C TYR A 586 14.47 0.03 -38.31
N ARG A 587 13.60 -0.55 -37.46
CA ARG A 587 12.63 0.24 -36.66
C ARG A 587 13.33 1.23 -35.74
N PHE A 588 14.44 0.82 -35.13
CA PHE A 588 15.27 1.72 -34.33
C PHE A 588 15.86 2.86 -35.17
N VAL A 589 16.44 2.61 -36.35
CA VAL A 589 16.94 3.69 -37.24
C VAL A 589 15.84 4.72 -37.53
N GLU A 590 14.63 4.27 -37.88
CA GLU A 590 13.52 5.17 -38.18
C GLU A 590 13.06 5.97 -36.95
N ALA A 591 13.02 5.37 -35.76
CA ALA A 591 12.67 6.08 -34.53
C ALA A 591 13.68 7.20 -34.20
N TYR A 592 14.99 6.91 -34.26
CA TYR A 592 16.05 7.88 -33.93
C TYR A 592 16.23 8.96 -35.01
N LYS A 593 16.06 8.61 -36.29
CA LYS A 593 16.14 9.56 -37.42
C LYS A 593 15.14 10.71 -37.30
N ARG A 594 13.96 10.49 -36.71
CA ARG A 594 12.95 11.53 -36.47
C ARG A 594 13.48 12.70 -35.62
N PHE A 595 14.37 12.43 -34.67
CA PHE A 595 14.89 13.43 -33.73
C PHE A 595 16.29 13.93 -34.05
N ALA A 596 17.05 13.20 -34.88
CA ALA A 596 18.40 13.57 -35.29
C ALA A 596 18.64 13.23 -36.78
N PRO A 597 17.97 13.94 -37.72
CA PRO A 597 18.10 13.66 -39.15
C PRO A 597 19.54 13.82 -39.66
N ASN A 598 20.32 14.69 -39.01
CA ASN A 598 21.75 14.90 -39.29
C ASN A 598 22.66 13.69 -38.96
N LYS A 599 22.19 12.73 -38.16
CA LYS A 599 22.95 11.51 -37.80
C LYS A 599 22.51 10.26 -38.59
N THR A 600 21.60 10.40 -39.56
CA THR A 600 21.05 9.28 -40.37
C THR A 600 22.12 8.35 -40.95
N HIS A 601 23.17 8.91 -41.55
CA HIS A 601 24.26 8.11 -42.15
C HIS A 601 25.00 7.24 -41.12
N HIS A 602 25.16 7.72 -39.89
CA HIS A 602 25.79 6.95 -38.81
C HIS A 602 24.88 5.81 -38.33
N LEU A 603 23.57 6.06 -38.21
CA LEU A 603 22.58 5.05 -37.83
C LEU A 603 22.45 3.94 -38.88
N GLN A 604 22.49 4.30 -40.17
CA GLN A 604 22.50 3.34 -41.27
C GLN A 604 23.78 2.48 -41.29
N ASN A 605 24.94 3.06 -40.96
CA ASN A 605 26.18 2.28 -40.84
C ASN A 605 26.09 1.20 -39.73
N ILE A 606 25.43 1.48 -38.60
CA ILE A 606 25.23 0.48 -37.54
C ILE A 606 24.37 -0.69 -38.05
N LEU A 607 23.31 -0.39 -38.81
CA LEU A 607 22.43 -1.40 -39.40
C LEU A 607 23.16 -2.28 -40.43
N GLU A 608 23.97 -1.68 -41.29
CA GLU A 608 24.59 -2.35 -42.45
C GLU A 608 25.93 -3.03 -42.11
N LYS A 609 26.77 -2.40 -41.29
CA LYS A 609 28.19 -2.77 -41.15
C LYS A 609 28.57 -3.30 -39.76
N SER A 610 27.81 -2.99 -38.70
CA SER A 610 28.15 -3.45 -37.36
C SER A 610 27.75 -4.92 -37.14
N PRO A 611 28.55 -5.71 -36.40
CA PRO A 611 28.21 -7.08 -36.01
C PRO A 611 26.99 -7.12 -35.08
N LEU A 612 26.29 -8.26 -35.03
CA LEU A 612 25.04 -8.42 -34.24
C LEU A 612 25.18 -8.03 -32.76
N LYS A 613 26.36 -8.27 -32.17
CA LYS A 613 26.67 -7.92 -30.77
C LYS A 613 26.69 -6.40 -30.50
N GLU A 614 26.84 -5.59 -31.54
CA GLU A 614 26.88 -4.12 -31.45
C GLU A 614 25.53 -3.48 -31.82
N ARG A 615 24.58 -4.26 -32.36
CA ARG A 615 23.23 -3.79 -32.70
C ARG A 615 22.33 -3.86 -31.47
N THR A 616 22.45 -2.88 -30.59
CA THR A 616 21.66 -2.81 -29.34
C THR A 616 20.89 -1.50 -29.24
N PRO A 617 19.75 -1.43 -28.52
CA PRO A 617 19.01 -0.18 -28.29
C PRO A 617 19.89 0.96 -27.80
N PHE A 618 20.81 0.64 -26.88
CA PHE A 618 21.75 1.57 -26.29
C PHE A 618 22.73 2.15 -27.32
N HIS A 619 23.26 1.33 -28.23
CA HIS A 619 24.21 1.80 -29.23
C HIS A 619 23.57 2.81 -30.20
N PHE A 620 22.31 2.58 -30.59
CA PHE A 620 21.54 3.54 -31.38
C PHE A 620 21.30 4.86 -30.62
N ALA A 621 20.97 4.79 -29.33
CA ALA A 621 20.80 5.97 -28.47
C ALA A 621 22.08 6.82 -28.40
N LEU A 622 23.19 6.16 -28.11
CA LEU A 622 24.48 6.81 -27.90
C LEU A 622 25.03 7.41 -29.19
N ALA A 623 24.91 6.70 -30.32
CA ALA A 623 25.32 7.20 -31.63
C ALA A 623 24.50 8.44 -32.07
N THR A 624 23.25 8.53 -31.62
CA THR A 624 22.37 9.65 -31.95
C THR A 624 22.67 10.91 -31.13
N PHE A 625 22.80 10.77 -29.81
CA PHE A 625 22.88 11.93 -28.90
C PHE A 625 24.30 12.23 -28.37
N GLY A 626 25.26 11.32 -28.47
CA GLY A 626 26.63 11.43 -27.90
C GLY A 626 27.63 12.26 -28.71
N LYS A 627 27.11 13.10 -29.60
CA LYS A 627 27.72 14.00 -30.58
C LYS A 627 28.86 13.55 -31.50
N ASP A 628 29.79 12.62 -31.22
CA ASP A 628 30.73 12.03 -32.22
C ASP A 628 31.40 10.70 -31.77
N PHE A 629 30.62 9.64 -31.58
CA PHE A 629 31.05 8.44 -30.87
C PHE A 629 31.92 7.45 -31.68
N ILE A 630 33.09 7.06 -31.14
CA ILE A 630 34.00 6.00 -31.66
C ILE A 630 34.14 4.81 -30.65
N GLY A 631 33.60 4.91 -29.41
CA GLY A 631 33.61 3.84 -28.38
C GLY A 631 33.28 4.31 -26.95
N ILE A 632 32.65 3.45 -26.11
CA ILE A 632 32.02 3.81 -24.80
C ILE A 632 33.06 4.40 -23.87
N SER A 633 34.23 3.76 -23.79
CA SER A 633 35.30 4.15 -22.89
C SER A 633 35.81 5.57 -23.16
N ARG A 634 36.02 5.94 -24.43
CA ARG A 634 36.47 7.31 -24.77
C ARG A 634 35.39 8.36 -24.46
N TYR A 635 34.13 8.01 -24.66
CA TYR A 635 33.00 8.91 -24.43
C TYR A 635 32.85 9.26 -22.94
N VAL A 636 32.90 8.25 -22.07
CA VAL A 636 32.81 8.43 -20.62
C VAL A 636 34.07 9.10 -20.08
N GLU A 637 35.26 8.65 -20.50
CA GLU A 637 36.54 9.17 -20.03
C GLU A 637 36.72 10.67 -20.33
N ALA A 638 36.29 11.14 -21.50
CA ALA A 638 36.34 12.57 -21.84
C ALA A 638 35.52 13.45 -20.90
N ARG A 639 34.43 12.91 -20.33
CA ARG A 639 33.49 13.62 -19.44
C ARG A 639 33.92 13.55 -17.98
N ILE A 640 34.48 12.42 -17.56
CA ILE A 640 35.05 12.23 -16.22
C ILE A 640 36.31 13.08 -16.02
N LYS A 641 37.19 13.18 -17.04
CA LYS A 641 38.47 13.91 -16.92
C LYS A 641 38.33 15.41 -16.65
N ILE A 642 37.24 16.01 -17.12
CA ILE A 642 36.98 17.46 -16.94
C ILE A 642 36.18 17.76 -15.67
N ALA A 643 35.69 16.73 -14.95
CA ALA A 643 34.94 16.90 -13.73
C ALA A 643 35.87 17.13 -12.53
N SER A 644 35.41 17.96 -11.59
CA SER A 644 36.07 18.11 -10.29
C SER A 644 36.00 16.82 -9.48
N ARG A 645 36.79 16.73 -8.41
CA ARG A 645 36.79 15.58 -7.50
C ARG A 645 35.38 15.26 -6.97
N ALA A 646 34.68 16.27 -6.43
CA ALA A 646 33.33 16.07 -5.87
C ALA A 646 32.30 15.67 -6.94
N GLN A 647 32.43 16.20 -8.16
CA GLN A 647 31.58 15.79 -9.29
C GLN A 647 31.86 14.33 -9.72
N ASN A 648 33.11 13.90 -9.72
CA ASN A 648 33.46 12.51 -9.98
C ASN A 648 32.99 11.56 -8.89
N GLU A 649 33.10 11.95 -7.62
CA GLU A 649 32.59 11.18 -6.47
C GLU A 649 31.08 10.95 -6.61
N VAL A 650 30.27 12.00 -6.83
CA VAL A 650 28.81 11.83 -6.96
C VAL A 650 28.42 10.98 -8.18
N MET A 651 29.10 11.16 -9.32
CA MET A 651 28.86 10.29 -10.50
C MET A 651 29.23 8.82 -10.22
N THR A 652 30.28 8.58 -9.44
CA THR A 652 30.70 7.22 -9.04
C THR A 652 29.71 6.60 -8.07
N PHE A 653 29.19 7.36 -7.12
CA PHE A 653 28.17 6.90 -6.18
C PHE A 653 26.85 6.55 -6.90
N LEU A 654 26.41 7.40 -7.83
CA LEU A 654 25.27 7.10 -8.69
C LEU A 654 25.52 5.85 -9.55
N ALA A 655 26.75 5.65 -10.03
CA ALA A 655 27.14 4.46 -10.78
C ALA A 655 27.14 3.18 -9.93
N LEU A 656 27.64 3.23 -8.68
CA LEU A 656 27.58 2.10 -7.74
C LEU A 656 26.14 1.72 -7.43
N ALA A 657 25.31 2.71 -7.06
CA ALA A 657 23.90 2.51 -6.73
C ALA A 657 23.11 1.92 -7.89
N TYR A 658 23.39 2.35 -9.12
CA TYR A 658 22.71 1.84 -10.30
C TYR A 658 23.26 0.48 -10.78
N TYR A 659 24.58 0.27 -10.70
CA TYR A 659 25.20 -0.96 -11.19
C TYR A 659 24.88 -2.15 -10.29
N TYR A 660 25.03 -2.00 -8.97
CA TYR A 660 24.82 -3.06 -7.98
C TYR A 660 23.45 -3.02 -7.29
N GLY A 661 22.87 -1.83 -7.10
CA GLY A 661 21.56 -1.67 -6.46
C GLY A 661 20.39 -1.54 -7.43
N HIS A 662 20.67 -1.36 -8.73
CA HIS A 662 19.69 -1.12 -9.80
C HIS A 662 18.72 0.04 -9.55
N LYS A 663 19.10 0.98 -8.70
CA LYS A 663 18.23 2.09 -8.27
C LYS A 663 18.74 3.45 -8.73
N SER A 664 17.78 4.32 -8.97
CA SER A 664 17.99 5.77 -9.03
C SER A 664 18.03 6.33 -7.62
N VAL A 665 18.90 7.31 -7.38
CA VAL A 665 19.18 7.87 -6.05
C VAL A 665 18.65 9.29 -5.97
N PHE A 666 18.04 9.63 -4.83
CA PHE A 666 17.65 11.00 -4.56
C PHE A 666 18.91 11.82 -4.18
N PRO A 667 19.27 12.90 -4.90
CA PRO A 667 20.53 13.60 -4.68
C PRO A 667 20.70 14.19 -3.29
N GLN A 668 19.61 14.42 -2.56
CA GLN A 668 19.63 14.98 -1.21
C GLN A 668 20.44 14.13 -0.22
N ILE A 669 20.54 12.81 -0.45
CA ILE A 669 21.39 11.91 0.36
C ILE A 669 22.86 12.34 0.35
N PHE A 670 23.28 13.10 -0.67
CA PHE A 670 24.65 13.60 -0.81
C PHE A 670 24.81 15.08 -0.42
N ALA A 671 23.78 15.75 0.12
CA ALA A 671 23.81 17.19 0.39
C ALA A 671 25.05 17.61 1.20
N THR A 672 25.25 16.99 2.36
CA THR A 672 26.37 17.27 3.26
C THR A 672 27.72 16.91 2.64
N HIS A 673 27.80 15.81 1.90
CA HIS A 673 29.02 15.43 1.15
C HIS A 673 29.38 16.45 0.07
N LEU A 674 28.38 17.05 -0.57
CA LEU A 674 28.53 18.09 -1.59
C LEU A 674 28.75 19.50 -1.00
N GLY A 675 28.69 19.66 0.34
CA GLY A 675 28.77 20.95 1.00
C GLY A 675 27.54 21.84 0.78
N ILE A 676 26.40 21.24 0.46
CA ILE A 676 25.11 21.91 0.29
C ILE A 676 24.36 21.83 1.64
N PRO A 677 23.80 22.94 2.16
CA PRO A 677 22.99 22.91 3.39
C PRO A 677 21.81 21.94 3.29
N GLU A 678 21.54 21.18 4.35
CA GLU A 678 20.56 20.10 4.38
C GLU A 678 19.11 20.60 4.21
N ASN A 679 18.80 21.82 4.64
CA ASN A 679 17.50 22.48 4.40
C ASN A 679 17.30 22.96 2.95
N ARG A 680 18.28 22.78 2.05
CA ARG A 680 18.18 23.16 0.63
C ARG A 680 18.11 21.93 -0.26
N SER A 681 17.21 21.97 -1.23
CA SER A 681 17.06 20.91 -2.24
C SER A 681 18.30 20.85 -3.14
N VAL A 682 18.92 19.67 -3.25
CA VAL A 682 20.09 19.46 -4.11
C VAL A 682 19.70 19.47 -5.60
N GLN A 683 20.24 20.42 -6.36
CA GLN A 683 20.01 20.56 -7.80
C GLN A 683 21.26 20.16 -8.60
N LEU A 684 21.35 18.89 -8.99
CA LEU A 684 22.52 18.35 -9.71
C LEU A 684 22.75 19.05 -11.06
N GLU A 685 21.69 19.57 -11.69
CA GLU A 685 21.77 20.32 -12.95
C GLU A 685 22.59 21.61 -12.82
N LYS A 686 22.67 22.17 -11.61
CA LYS A 686 23.49 23.35 -11.30
C LYS A 686 24.89 22.96 -10.83
N PHE A 687 25.05 21.77 -10.28
CA PHE A 687 26.31 21.27 -9.74
C PHE A 687 27.20 20.63 -10.81
N LEU A 688 26.61 19.95 -11.80
CA LEU A 688 27.32 19.26 -12.89
C LEU A 688 27.34 20.11 -14.16
N GLY A 689 28.41 20.00 -14.95
CA GLY A 689 28.48 20.63 -16.27
C GLY A 689 27.63 19.90 -17.32
N GLU A 690 27.32 20.59 -18.43
CA GLU A 690 26.46 20.05 -19.50
C GLU A 690 26.96 18.70 -20.03
N LEU A 691 28.28 18.53 -20.18
CA LEU A 691 28.89 17.29 -20.67
C LEU A 691 28.77 16.13 -19.68
N GLN A 692 28.85 16.39 -18.38
CA GLN A 692 28.63 15.37 -17.34
C GLN A 692 27.16 14.97 -17.24
N LEU A 693 26.24 15.94 -17.38
CA LEU A 693 24.80 15.68 -17.39
C LEU A 693 24.38 14.78 -18.56
N GLU A 694 25.17 14.65 -19.63
CA GLU A 694 24.91 13.66 -20.69
C GLU A 694 25.11 12.21 -20.22
N LEU A 695 25.89 11.96 -19.17
CA LEU A 695 26.09 10.62 -18.61
C LEU A 695 24.93 10.19 -17.71
N LEU A 696 24.08 11.13 -17.29
CA LEU A 696 23.06 10.93 -16.28
C LEU A 696 21.66 11.23 -16.83
N VAL A 697 20.66 10.69 -16.14
CA VAL A 697 19.24 10.93 -16.41
C VAL A 697 18.53 11.22 -15.10
N LYS A 698 17.65 12.23 -15.14
CA LYS A 698 16.69 12.51 -14.08
C LYS A 698 15.40 11.76 -14.37
N ASP A 699 15.00 10.88 -13.46
CA ASP A 699 13.71 10.18 -13.53
C ASP A 699 12.58 11.08 -12.98
N ASN A 700 11.31 10.67 -13.16
CA ASN A 700 10.13 11.51 -12.88
C ASN A 700 9.99 11.97 -11.40
N ASP A 701 10.63 11.27 -10.44
CA ASP A 701 10.56 11.55 -8.99
C ASP A 701 11.79 12.33 -8.47
N SER A 702 12.43 13.15 -9.31
CA SER A 702 13.65 13.90 -8.98
C SER A 702 14.86 13.03 -8.58
N LYS A 703 14.79 11.72 -8.81
CA LYS A 703 15.89 10.75 -8.62
C LYS A 703 16.82 10.74 -9.84
N TRP A 704 18.08 10.45 -9.59
CA TRP A 704 19.14 10.46 -10.61
C TRP A 704 19.82 9.11 -10.73
N ARG A 705 20.23 8.79 -11.95
CA ARG A 705 21.03 7.60 -12.26
C ARG A 705 21.90 7.85 -13.49
N PRO A 706 22.92 7.02 -13.73
CA PRO A 706 23.53 6.93 -15.04
C PRO A 706 22.49 6.63 -16.12
N ALA A 707 22.69 7.19 -17.31
CA ALA A 707 21.80 7.00 -18.44
C ALA A 707 21.67 5.51 -18.83
N HIS A 708 22.70 4.70 -18.55
CA HIS A 708 22.73 3.28 -18.89
C HIS A 708 23.69 2.46 -18.00
N GLN A 709 23.45 1.14 -17.91
CA GLN A 709 24.28 0.21 -17.14
C GLN A 709 25.74 0.20 -17.63
N LEU A 710 25.96 0.18 -18.94
CA LEU A 710 27.31 0.24 -19.53
C LEU A 710 28.03 1.57 -19.25
N ILE A 711 27.28 2.67 -19.09
CA ILE A 711 27.88 3.95 -18.68
C ILE A 711 28.27 3.87 -17.20
N ALA A 712 27.40 3.30 -16.36
CA ALA A 712 27.71 3.05 -14.95
C ALA A 712 28.97 2.17 -14.81
N GLU A 713 29.02 1.04 -15.52
CA GLU A 713 30.16 0.13 -15.54
C GLU A 713 31.45 0.81 -15.99
N GLU A 714 31.42 1.61 -17.06
CA GLU A 714 32.61 2.32 -17.52
C GLU A 714 33.03 3.44 -16.55
N ILE A 715 32.09 4.14 -15.90
CA ILE A 715 32.40 5.08 -14.80
C ILE A 715 33.14 4.34 -13.70
N LEU A 716 32.67 3.15 -13.30
CA LEU A 716 33.31 2.32 -12.29
C LEU A 716 34.69 1.84 -12.74
N HIS A 717 34.83 1.36 -13.98
CA HIS A 717 36.13 0.95 -14.54
C HIS A 717 37.16 2.08 -14.48
N ILE A 718 36.75 3.31 -14.81
CA ILE A 718 37.65 4.48 -14.83
C ILE A 718 38.01 4.91 -13.40
N ASN A 719 37.03 5.05 -12.51
CA ASN A 719 37.27 5.65 -11.20
C ASN A 719 37.79 4.66 -10.16
N LEU A 720 37.41 3.38 -10.22
CA LEU A 720 37.85 2.36 -9.26
C LEU A 720 39.19 1.72 -9.64
N SER A 721 39.68 1.88 -10.88
CA SER A 721 41.03 1.44 -11.28
C SER A 721 42.14 2.38 -10.78
N GLY A 722 41.79 3.58 -10.28
CA GLY A 722 42.75 4.55 -9.75
C GLY A 722 43.81 4.94 -10.78
N ASN A 723 45.10 4.94 -10.37
CA ASN A 723 46.23 5.22 -11.27
C ASN A 723 46.71 3.97 -12.04
N SER A 724 46.04 2.82 -11.91
CA SER A 724 46.41 1.61 -12.64
C SER A 724 46.14 1.79 -14.14
N THR A 725 47.11 1.43 -14.98
CA THR A 725 46.92 1.43 -16.43
C THR A 725 46.02 0.29 -16.92
N ASP A 726 45.78 -0.74 -16.10
CA ASP A 726 44.92 -1.88 -16.44
C ASP A 726 43.52 -1.74 -15.81
N LYS A 727 42.56 -1.29 -16.63
CA LYS A 727 41.14 -1.14 -16.25
C LYS A 727 40.49 -2.46 -15.81
N ARG A 728 41.05 -3.63 -16.14
CA ARG A 728 40.49 -4.94 -15.76
C ARG A 728 40.54 -5.19 -14.25
N ASN A 729 41.40 -4.48 -13.52
CA ASN A 729 41.57 -4.65 -12.07
C ASN A 729 40.73 -3.69 -11.24
N TRP A 730 39.74 -3.01 -11.82
CA TRP A 730 38.89 -2.03 -11.12
C TRP A 730 38.20 -2.60 -9.87
N LYS A 731 37.91 -3.91 -9.85
CA LYS A 731 37.33 -4.58 -8.68
C LYS A 731 38.19 -4.46 -7.41
N SER A 732 39.49 -4.19 -7.53
CA SER A 732 40.36 -3.91 -6.39
C SER A 732 40.02 -2.61 -5.64
N GLY A 733 39.41 -1.64 -6.32
CA GLY A 733 38.95 -0.38 -5.72
C GLY A 733 37.54 -0.46 -5.10
N LEU A 734 36.81 -1.56 -5.30
CA LEU A 734 35.42 -1.70 -4.84
C LEU A 734 35.29 -1.55 -3.33
N SER A 735 36.21 -2.12 -2.55
CA SER A 735 36.17 -2.04 -1.09
C SER A 735 36.26 -0.58 -0.61
N THR A 736 37.25 0.17 -1.10
CA THR A 736 37.46 1.58 -0.75
C THR A 736 36.26 2.44 -1.13
N TRP A 737 35.81 2.35 -2.38
CA TRP A 737 34.69 3.16 -2.86
C TRP A 737 33.35 2.79 -2.24
N SER A 738 33.16 1.53 -1.83
CA SER A 738 31.98 1.13 -1.06
C SER A 738 31.97 1.73 0.34
N LEU A 739 33.13 1.78 1.01
CA LEU A 739 33.27 2.45 2.30
C LEU A 739 33.01 3.96 2.17
N GLU A 740 33.57 4.61 1.15
CA GLU A 740 33.33 6.03 0.88
C GLU A 740 31.86 6.31 0.52
N PHE A 741 31.20 5.41 -0.21
CA PHE A 741 29.77 5.52 -0.51
C PHE A 741 28.92 5.45 0.76
N ILE A 742 29.22 4.50 1.66
CA ILE A 742 28.54 4.40 2.96
C ILE A 742 28.77 5.68 3.77
N ASP A 743 30.01 6.17 3.84
CA ASP A 743 30.33 7.44 4.51
C ASP A 743 29.55 8.62 3.94
N ALA A 744 29.50 8.74 2.61
CA ALA A 744 28.79 9.82 1.93
C ALA A 744 27.28 9.82 2.23
N CYS A 745 26.67 8.63 2.36
CA CYS A 745 25.25 8.50 2.70
C CYS A 745 24.94 8.78 4.18
N CYS A 746 25.92 8.64 5.07
CA CYS A 746 25.74 8.82 6.51
C CYS A 746 26.07 10.24 6.99
N LYS A 747 26.91 10.98 6.25
CA LYS A 747 27.28 12.35 6.59
C LYS A 747 26.04 13.24 6.66
N GLY A 748 25.78 13.82 7.84
CA GLY A 748 24.64 14.73 8.07
C GLY A 748 23.31 14.02 8.38
N THR A 749 23.26 12.69 8.28
CA THR A 749 22.02 11.93 8.48
C THR A 749 21.74 11.72 9.97
N LEU A 750 20.82 12.50 10.54
CA LEU A 750 20.34 12.33 11.93
C LEU A 750 19.34 11.18 12.08
N THR A 751 18.40 11.08 11.14
CA THR A 751 17.39 10.01 11.10
C THR A 751 17.57 9.23 9.81
N THR A 752 17.79 7.92 9.92
CA THR A 752 17.95 7.07 8.75
C THR A 752 16.65 6.96 7.96
N ASN A 753 16.73 7.18 6.65
CA ASN A 753 15.59 7.08 5.76
C ASN A 753 15.37 5.65 5.22
N ASP A 754 14.11 5.22 5.09
CA ASP A 754 13.73 3.92 4.53
C ASP A 754 14.26 3.70 3.09
N ASP A 755 14.26 4.74 2.25
CA ASP A 755 14.76 4.67 0.86
C ASP A 755 16.27 4.39 0.81
N LEU A 756 17.04 4.97 1.74
CA LEU A 756 18.48 4.76 1.88
C LEU A 756 18.76 3.34 2.38
N ILE A 757 18.04 2.88 3.41
CA ILE A 757 18.18 1.50 3.91
C ILE A 757 17.87 0.49 2.81
N ASP A 758 16.82 0.72 2.01
CA ASP A 758 16.52 -0.19 0.90
C ASP A 758 17.63 -0.21 -0.17
N LEU A 759 18.19 0.97 -0.49
CA LEU A 759 19.34 1.05 -1.40
C LEU A 759 20.54 0.24 -0.87
N LEU A 760 20.88 0.41 0.40
CA LEU A 760 22.00 -0.31 1.03
C LEU A 760 21.73 -1.82 1.13
N ARG A 761 20.49 -2.22 1.45
CA ARG A 761 20.09 -3.65 1.43
C ARG A 761 20.27 -4.25 0.04
N ARG A 762 19.86 -3.57 -1.02
CA ARG A 762 20.04 -4.05 -2.41
C ARG A 762 21.50 -4.18 -2.80
N MET A 763 22.33 -3.21 -2.44
CA MET A 763 23.75 -3.22 -2.80
C MET A 763 24.55 -4.27 -2.03
N PHE A 764 24.30 -4.43 -0.74
CA PHE A 764 25.20 -5.17 0.16
C PHE A 764 24.62 -6.45 0.77
N ILE A 765 23.30 -6.65 0.74
CA ILE A 765 22.61 -7.69 1.52
C ILE A 765 21.88 -8.70 0.63
N LEU A 766 21.10 -8.21 -0.35
CA LEU A 766 20.28 -9.05 -1.23
C LEU A 766 21.15 -9.78 -2.27
N ARG A 767 20.97 -11.10 -2.38
CA ARG A 767 21.77 -11.99 -3.25
C ARG A 767 21.34 -11.96 -4.71
N ASP A 768 20.04 -11.76 -4.95
CA ASP A 768 19.37 -11.70 -6.24
C ASP A 768 18.05 -10.92 -6.07
N GLU A 769 17.44 -10.43 -7.17
CA GLU A 769 16.12 -9.75 -7.14
C GLU A 769 14.96 -10.64 -6.65
N HIS A 770 15.21 -11.90 -6.26
CA HIS A 770 14.18 -12.90 -5.99
C HIS A 770 14.40 -13.77 -4.74
N ASP A 771 15.63 -13.91 -4.23
CA ASP A 771 15.86 -14.87 -3.15
C ASP A 771 15.41 -14.32 -1.78
N LEU A 772 14.26 -14.82 -1.33
CA LEU A 772 13.81 -14.79 0.06
C LEU A 772 14.94 -15.28 0.98
N LEU A 773 15.12 -14.59 2.09
CA LEU A 773 16.02 -15.01 3.16
C LEU A 773 15.55 -16.35 3.75
N GLY A 774 16.04 -17.48 3.24
CA GLY A 774 15.75 -18.79 3.82
C GLY A 774 15.86 -19.99 2.86
N THR A 775 15.90 -19.78 1.55
CA THR A 775 16.06 -20.87 0.58
C THR A 775 17.56 -21.18 0.40
N GLU A 776 18.00 -22.35 0.89
CA GLU A 776 19.39 -22.83 0.68
C GLU A 776 19.68 -23.32 -0.76
N SER A 777 18.70 -23.29 -1.67
CA SER A 777 18.76 -24.16 -2.86
C SER A 777 18.33 -23.54 -4.20
N SER A 778 18.41 -22.21 -4.39
CA SER A 778 17.91 -21.58 -5.64
C SER A 778 18.89 -20.65 -6.37
N GLY A 779 19.85 -20.02 -5.68
CA GLY A 779 20.86 -19.14 -6.29
C GLY A 779 22.28 -19.73 -6.34
N SER A 780 23.08 -19.35 -7.35
CA SER A 780 24.52 -19.69 -7.45
C SER A 780 25.41 -18.87 -6.50
N LEU A 781 24.93 -17.72 -6.00
CA LEU A 781 25.66 -16.78 -5.15
C LEU A 781 25.37 -16.95 -3.64
N ARG A 782 26.39 -16.74 -2.80
CA ARG A 782 26.26 -16.82 -1.33
C ARG A 782 25.99 -15.46 -0.68
N PHE A 783 26.32 -14.35 -1.31
CA PHE A 783 26.06 -12.99 -0.83
C PHE A 783 25.64 -12.07 -1.97
N ALA A 784 25.39 -10.78 -1.68
CA ALA A 784 25.11 -9.77 -2.70
C ALA A 784 26.26 -9.71 -3.73
N GLN A 785 25.92 -9.44 -5.00
CA GLN A 785 26.89 -9.44 -6.10
C GLN A 785 28.08 -8.52 -5.83
N LEU A 786 27.87 -7.37 -5.19
CA LEU A 786 28.95 -6.44 -4.82
C LEU A 786 29.96 -7.11 -3.88
N LEU A 787 29.50 -7.86 -2.88
CA LEU A 787 30.38 -8.57 -1.94
C LEU A 787 31.14 -9.70 -2.64
N GLU A 788 30.49 -10.44 -3.52
CA GLU A 788 31.13 -11.52 -4.29
C GLU A 788 32.16 -10.98 -5.30
N ASP A 789 31.96 -9.78 -5.84
CA ASP A 789 32.90 -9.11 -6.74
C ASP A 789 34.14 -8.56 -6.03
N ILE A 790 34.10 -8.40 -4.70
CA ILE A 790 35.25 -7.95 -3.92
C ILE A 790 36.25 -9.09 -3.76
N PRO A 791 37.52 -8.90 -4.20
CA PRO A 791 38.48 -9.99 -4.28
C PRO A 791 39.03 -10.47 -2.94
N THR A 792 38.86 -9.71 -1.85
CA THR A 792 39.44 -10.03 -0.53
C THR A 792 38.37 -10.22 0.54
N LEU A 793 38.54 -11.25 1.37
CA LEU A 793 37.65 -11.51 2.51
C LEU A 793 37.70 -10.37 3.54
N GLU A 794 38.88 -9.75 3.73
CA GLU A 794 39.05 -8.59 4.60
C GLU A 794 38.26 -7.38 4.08
N GLY A 795 38.18 -7.20 2.76
CA GLY A 795 37.38 -6.15 2.13
C GLY A 795 35.89 -6.37 2.34
N GLN A 796 35.41 -7.58 2.10
CA GLN A 796 34.01 -7.98 2.34
C GLN A 796 33.62 -7.77 3.80
N LEU A 797 34.46 -8.24 4.74
CA LEU A 797 34.24 -8.08 6.17
C LEU A 797 34.25 -6.61 6.61
N SER A 798 35.16 -5.80 6.07
CA SER A 798 35.26 -4.37 6.40
C SER A 798 33.99 -3.60 6.03
N ILE A 799 33.39 -3.92 4.88
CA ILE A 799 32.11 -3.32 4.46
C ILE A 799 30.98 -3.72 5.40
N LEU A 800 30.82 -5.01 5.70
CA LEU A 800 29.76 -5.46 6.61
C LEU A 800 29.93 -4.85 8.01
N LYS A 801 31.17 -4.71 8.50
CA LYS A 801 31.48 -4.02 9.76
C LYS A 801 31.17 -2.52 9.69
N LYS A 802 31.45 -1.86 8.56
CA LYS A 802 31.13 -0.45 8.34
C LYS A 802 29.61 -0.23 8.35
N LEU A 803 28.84 -1.10 7.69
CA LEU A 803 27.38 -1.04 7.68
C LEU A 803 26.79 -1.14 9.10
N VAL A 804 27.21 -2.12 9.90
CA VAL A 804 26.70 -2.24 11.28
C VAL A 804 27.24 -1.15 12.21
N GLY A 805 28.37 -0.53 11.86
CA GLY A 805 28.94 0.60 12.59
C GLY A 805 28.16 1.90 12.38
N GLU A 806 27.83 2.23 11.13
CA GLU A 806 27.06 3.43 10.77
C GLU A 806 25.55 3.27 10.96
N PHE A 807 25.03 2.04 10.84
CA PHE A 807 23.62 1.71 11.03
C PHE A 807 23.44 0.68 12.15
N PRO A 808 23.78 1.02 13.41
CA PRO A 808 23.81 0.08 14.52
C PRO A 808 22.43 -0.46 14.89
N TYR A 809 21.35 0.20 14.48
CA TYR A 809 19.96 -0.17 14.77
C TYR A 809 19.31 -1.03 13.66
N GLU A 810 20.01 -1.30 12.55
CA GLU A 810 19.49 -2.11 11.45
C GLU A 810 19.76 -3.61 11.68
N ALA A 811 18.74 -4.34 12.15
CA ALA A 811 18.86 -5.74 12.54
C ALA A 811 19.37 -6.67 11.42
N HIS A 812 18.90 -6.49 10.18
CA HIS A 812 19.32 -7.36 9.07
C HIS A 812 20.80 -7.19 8.69
N PHE A 813 21.41 -6.01 8.89
CA PHE A 813 22.85 -5.84 8.65
C PHE A 813 23.66 -6.71 9.63
N TRP A 814 23.23 -6.76 10.90
CA TRP A 814 23.81 -7.65 11.91
C TRP A 814 23.56 -9.13 11.59
N GLY A 815 22.35 -9.49 11.17
CA GLY A 815 22.01 -10.86 10.78
C GLY A 815 22.88 -11.38 9.63
N HIS A 816 23.12 -10.55 8.61
CA HIS A 816 23.98 -10.89 7.48
C HIS A 816 25.47 -10.90 7.81
N LEU A 817 25.94 -10.02 8.69
CA LEU A 817 27.30 -10.13 9.25
C LEU A 817 27.48 -11.47 9.97
N GLY A 818 26.51 -11.87 10.79
CA GLY A 818 26.56 -13.15 11.48
C GLY A 818 26.50 -14.36 10.55
N ARG A 819 25.70 -14.25 9.49
CA ARG A 819 25.67 -15.26 8.41
C ARG A 819 27.00 -15.36 7.66
N PHE A 820 27.67 -14.23 7.40
CA PHE A 820 29.00 -14.20 6.80
C PHE A 820 30.03 -14.93 7.68
N TYR A 821 30.03 -14.64 8.98
CA TYR A 821 30.84 -15.38 9.96
C TYR A 821 30.52 -16.89 9.97
N SER A 822 29.23 -17.25 9.89
CA SER A 822 28.82 -18.66 9.96
C SER A 822 29.10 -19.46 8.69
N ILE A 823 28.99 -18.86 7.50
CA ILE A 823 29.06 -19.57 6.20
C ILE A 823 30.44 -19.46 5.56
N VAL A 824 31.06 -18.27 5.61
CA VAL A 824 32.33 -17.99 4.90
C VAL A 824 33.52 -18.14 5.81
N MET A 825 33.48 -17.53 6.99
CA MET A 825 34.61 -17.54 7.93
C MET A 825 34.67 -18.82 8.78
N ASP A 826 33.55 -19.54 8.88
CA ASP A 826 33.39 -20.71 9.77
C ASP A 826 33.67 -20.39 11.25
N GLU A 827 33.29 -19.18 11.69
CA GLU A 827 33.48 -18.67 13.04
C GLU A 827 32.13 -18.60 13.79
N PRO A 828 31.66 -19.71 14.39
CA PRO A 828 30.31 -19.77 15.00
C PRO A 828 30.14 -18.83 16.21
N VAL A 829 31.23 -18.50 16.91
CA VAL A 829 31.18 -17.59 18.07
C VAL A 829 30.89 -16.16 17.62
N GLU A 830 31.61 -15.66 16.61
CA GLU A 830 31.36 -14.32 16.06
C GLU A 830 30.02 -14.26 15.32
N ALA A 831 29.63 -15.35 14.67
CA ALA A 831 28.30 -15.48 14.06
C ALA A 831 27.18 -15.29 15.07
N LEU A 832 27.24 -15.99 16.21
CA LEU A 832 26.22 -15.89 17.25
C LEU A 832 26.23 -14.51 17.93
N LYS A 833 27.39 -13.85 18.11
CA LYS A 833 27.44 -12.47 18.63
C LYS A 833 26.66 -11.51 17.74
N ALA A 834 26.89 -11.55 16.43
CA ALA A 834 26.19 -10.68 15.49
C ALA A 834 24.69 -11.02 15.36
N ILE A 835 24.33 -12.32 15.30
CA ILE A 835 22.91 -12.74 15.22
C ILE A 835 22.15 -12.40 16.51
N ASN A 836 22.76 -12.54 17.69
CA ASN A 836 22.13 -12.15 18.95
C ASN A 836 21.84 -10.65 18.96
N LYS A 837 22.79 -9.82 18.50
CA LYS A 837 22.57 -8.38 18.36
C LYS A 837 21.42 -8.08 17.40
N ALA A 838 21.32 -8.81 16.30
CA ALA A 838 20.22 -8.69 15.35
C ALA A 838 18.85 -9.00 16.01
N THR A 839 18.75 -10.11 16.75
CA THR A 839 17.52 -10.49 17.45
C THR A 839 17.17 -9.55 18.61
N GLU A 840 18.15 -8.88 19.23
CA GLU A 840 17.88 -7.83 20.22
C GLU A 840 17.26 -6.57 19.60
N LEU A 841 17.70 -6.21 18.40
CA LEU A 841 17.22 -5.03 17.67
C LEU A 841 15.83 -5.26 17.05
N SER A 842 15.58 -6.47 16.55
CA SER A 842 14.27 -6.88 16.02
C SER A 842 13.81 -8.18 16.68
N PRO A 843 13.24 -8.11 17.89
CA PRO A 843 12.81 -9.29 18.65
C PRO A 843 11.63 -10.03 18.03
N GLU A 844 11.02 -9.49 16.98
CA GLU A 844 9.83 -10.06 16.33
C GLU A 844 10.13 -10.60 14.93
N ASP A 845 11.40 -10.64 14.53
CA ASP A 845 11.80 -11.05 13.19
C ASP A 845 12.09 -12.57 13.13
N SER A 846 11.17 -13.31 12.50
CA SER A 846 11.26 -14.76 12.35
C SER A 846 12.51 -15.21 11.58
N VAL A 847 12.98 -14.42 10.61
CA VAL A 847 14.13 -14.74 9.77
C VAL A 847 15.41 -14.72 10.59
N LEU A 848 15.57 -13.75 11.50
CA LEU A 848 16.76 -13.66 12.37
C LEU A 848 16.85 -14.84 13.34
N TYR A 849 15.72 -15.26 13.93
CA TYR A 849 15.67 -16.47 14.75
C TYR A 849 15.91 -17.74 13.94
N HIS A 850 15.45 -17.79 12.70
CA HIS A 850 15.77 -18.87 11.78
C HIS A 850 17.27 -18.94 11.49
N MET A 851 17.93 -17.80 11.20
CA MET A 851 19.39 -17.73 11.03
C MET A 851 20.14 -18.23 12.27
N LYS A 852 19.65 -17.91 13.48
CA LYS A 852 20.19 -18.40 14.75
C LYS A 852 20.06 -19.93 14.88
N GLY A 853 18.88 -20.48 14.60
CA GLY A 853 18.62 -21.91 14.63
C GLY A 853 19.49 -22.68 13.62
N MET A 854 19.72 -22.10 12.45
CA MET A 854 20.60 -22.67 11.41
C MET A 854 22.08 -22.70 11.84
N CYS A 855 22.54 -21.70 12.60
CA CYS A 855 23.88 -21.70 13.18
C CYS A 855 24.05 -22.86 14.18
N TYR A 856 23.11 -23.05 15.13
CA TYR A 856 23.14 -24.18 16.07
C TYR A 856 22.97 -25.54 15.37
N ARG A 857 22.12 -25.63 14.34
CA ARG A 857 21.97 -26.82 13.50
C ARG A 857 23.30 -27.21 12.86
N LYS A 858 24.04 -26.24 12.31
CA LYS A 858 25.38 -26.48 11.74
C LYS A 858 26.36 -26.98 12.80
N MET A 859 26.32 -26.45 14.02
CA MET A 859 27.14 -26.93 15.15
C MET A 859 26.80 -28.38 15.52
N ALA A 860 25.52 -28.74 15.62
CA ALA A 860 25.08 -30.11 15.87
C ALA A 860 25.51 -31.07 14.75
N TYR A 861 25.40 -30.67 13.48
CA TYR A 861 25.83 -31.48 12.34
C TYR A 861 27.35 -31.68 12.32
N ASN A 862 28.12 -30.64 12.62
CA ASN A 862 29.58 -30.73 12.72
C ASN A 862 30.00 -31.63 13.88
N PHE A 863 29.29 -31.58 15.01
CA PHE A 863 29.51 -32.48 16.15
C PHE A 863 29.25 -33.94 15.75
N MET A 864 28.07 -34.26 15.20
CA MET A 864 27.74 -35.64 14.77
C MET A 864 28.76 -36.17 13.75
N LYS A 865 29.10 -35.40 12.71
CA LYS A 865 30.12 -35.79 11.72
C LYS A 865 31.50 -35.99 12.34
N GLY A 866 31.85 -35.18 13.34
CA GLY A 866 33.11 -35.29 14.08
C GLY A 866 33.19 -36.60 14.86
N VAL A 867 32.09 -36.99 15.51
CA VAL A 867 32.00 -38.25 16.27
C VAL A 867 31.98 -39.46 15.35
N GLU A 868 31.20 -39.43 14.26
CA GLU A 868 31.16 -40.51 13.27
C GLU A 868 32.55 -40.81 12.68
N LYS A 869 33.41 -39.79 12.52
CA LYS A 869 34.79 -39.96 12.05
C LYS A 869 35.74 -40.55 13.10
N ARG A 870 35.43 -40.41 14.39
CA ARG A 870 36.29 -40.84 15.50
C ARG A 870 35.92 -42.22 16.05
N GLU A 871 34.78 -42.80 15.63
CA GLU A 871 34.22 -44.05 16.17
C GLU A 871 34.16 -44.08 17.71
N ASP A 872 33.98 -42.91 18.33
CA ASP A 872 34.06 -42.72 19.78
C ASP A 872 32.67 -42.56 20.37
N ASN A 873 32.36 -43.29 21.44
CA ASN A 873 31.09 -43.20 22.16
C ASN A 873 31.18 -42.05 23.20
N GLN A 874 31.28 -40.82 22.72
CA GLN A 874 31.27 -39.64 23.59
C GLN A 874 29.87 -39.38 24.16
N SER A 875 29.82 -38.71 25.32
CA SER A 875 28.57 -38.28 25.93
C SER A 875 27.78 -37.34 25.01
N ASP A 876 26.50 -37.64 24.81
CA ASP A 876 25.54 -36.82 24.05
C ASP A 876 25.35 -35.39 24.62
N GLY A 877 25.95 -35.03 25.76
CA GLY A 877 25.69 -33.77 26.46
C GLY A 877 25.87 -32.51 25.59
N GLN A 878 26.93 -32.47 24.76
CA GLN A 878 27.17 -31.32 23.88
C GLN A 878 26.23 -31.32 22.67
N LEU A 879 25.88 -32.49 22.13
CA LEU A 879 24.87 -32.60 21.07
C LEU A 879 23.50 -32.12 21.58
N ARG A 880 23.12 -32.54 22.79
CA ARG A 880 21.88 -32.11 23.45
C ARG A 880 21.82 -30.59 23.62
N ASP A 881 22.90 -29.97 24.08
CA ASP A 881 22.97 -28.51 24.23
C ASP A 881 22.74 -27.77 22.89
N PHE A 882 23.37 -28.23 21.79
CA PHE A 882 23.15 -27.63 20.48
C PHE A 882 21.73 -27.88 19.95
N VAL A 883 21.16 -29.06 20.18
CA VAL A 883 19.80 -29.41 19.75
C VAL A 883 18.77 -28.57 20.49
N GLU A 884 18.88 -28.43 21.82
CA GLU A 884 17.93 -27.62 22.60
C GLU A 884 18.02 -26.13 22.22
N LYS A 885 19.24 -25.56 22.04
CA LYS A 885 19.40 -24.17 21.57
C LYS A 885 18.85 -23.96 20.16
N ALA A 886 18.97 -24.95 19.28
CA ALA A 886 18.35 -24.91 17.95
C ALA A 886 16.82 -24.95 18.05
N LYS A 887 16.26 -25.83 18.90
CA LYS A 887 14.80 -25.93 19.14
C LYS A 887 14.24 -24.63 19.68
N GLU A 888 14.90 -24.02 20.66
CA GLU A 888 14.53 -22.71 21.22
C GLU A 888 14.50 -21.64 20.12
N ALA A 889 15.55 -21.54 19.31
CA ALA A 889 15.62 -20.57 18.22
C ALA A 889 14.53 -20.80 17.16
N PHE A 890 14.29 -22.05 16.76
CA PHE A 890 13.21 -22.35 15.81
C PHE A 890 11.82 -22.15 16.41
N ALA A 891 11.63 -22.41 17.71
CA ALA A 891 10.38 -22.11 18.40
C ALA A 891 10.11 -20.60 18.44
N MET A 892 11.14 -19.78 18.67
CA MET A 892 11.04 -18.32 18.54
C MET A 892 10.71 -17.92 17.10
N ALA A 893 11.36 -18.51 16.09
CA ALA A 893 11.00 -18.24 14.69
C ALA A 893 9.51 -18.55 14.40
N ARG A 894 9.00 -19.69 14.87
CA ARG A 894 7.57 -20.05 14.76
C ARG A 894 6.65 -19.14 15.55
N SER A 895 7.12 -18.59 16.68
CA SER A 895 6.34 -17.66 17.51
C SER A 895 6.03 -16.34 16.79
N HIS A 896 6.96 -15.92 15.93
CA HIS A 896 6.85 -14.67 15.16
C HIS A 896 6.26 -14.88 13.77
N ASP A 897 6.50 -16.03 13.15
CA ASP A 897 5.92 -16.43 11.87
C ASP A 897 5.46 -17.90 11.95
N ALA A 898 4.20 -18.07 12.36
CA ALA A 898 3.57 -19.39 12.49
C ALA A 898 3.29 -20.05 11.12
N ASP A 899 3.37 -19.28 10.04
CA ASP A 899 3.05 -19.71 8.67
C ASP A 899 4.30 -20.22 7.94
N SER A 900 5.49 -19.94 8.48
CA SER A 900 6.76 -20.43 7.98
C SER A 900 6.85 -21.96 8.04
N GLU A 901 6.66 -22.60 6.88
CA GLU A 901 6.91 -24.02 6.72
C GLU A 901 8.36 -24.38 7.07
N HIS A 902 9.33 -23.54 6.70
CA HIS A 902 10.74 -23.76 7.01
C HIS A 902 11.05 -23.76 8.52
N ALA A 903 10.32 -22.99 9.33
CA ALA A 903 10.49 -22.97 10.79
C ALA A 903 9.95 -24.24 11.49
N HIS A 904 9.12 -25.03 10.80
CA HIS A 904 8.64 -26.35 11.26
C HIS A 904 9.50 -27.48 10.68
N ILE A 905 9.82 -27.42 9.39
CA ILE A 905 10.59 -28.46 8.70
C ILE A 905 12.04 -28.56 9.20
N SER A 906 12.72 -27.43 9.42
CA SER A 906 14.13 -27.43 9.85
C SER A 906 14.40 -28.15 11.18
N PRO A 907 13.60 -27.94 12.26
CA PRO A 907 13.74 -28.73 13.48
C PRO A 907 13.33 -30.19 13.30
N ILE A 908 12.30 -30.52 12.51
CA ILE A 908 11.94 -31.92 12.24
C ILE A 908 13.11 -32.66 11.59
N GLN A 909 13.75 -32.08 10.57
CA GLN A 909 14.92 -32.66 9.92
C GLN A 909 16.10 -32.84 10.88
N LEU A 910 16.33 -31.87 11.77
CA LEU A 910 17.35 -31.99 12.81
C LEU A 910 17.04 -33.17 13.75
N LEU A 911 15.81 -33.26 14.25
CA LEU A 911 15.40 -34.28 15.22
C LEU A 911 15.36 -35.69 14.62
N LEU A 912 14.88 -35.86 13.39
CA LEU A 912 14.95 -37.13 12.67
C LEU A 912 16.40 -37.60 12.53
N ARG A 913 17.31 -36.69 12.15
CA ARG A 913 18.73 -37.00 12.06
C ARG A 913 19.36 -37.36 13.40
N VAL A 914 18.91 -36.72 14.49
CA VAL A 914 19.32 -37.06 15.86
C VAL A 914 18.81 -38.44 16.28
N LEU A 915 17.56 -38.80 15.93
CA LEU A 915 17.01 -40.14 16.18
C LEU A 915 17.79 -41.21 15.43
N ASP A 916 18.10 -40.98 14.16
CA ASP A 916 18.89 -41.93 13.36
C ASP A 916 20.32 -42.07 13.89
N TYR A 917 20.94 -40.96 14.31
CA TYR A 917 22.23 -40.99 15.01
C TYR A 917 22.13 -41.84 16.28
N GLY A 918 21.16 -41.56 17.16
CA GLY A 918 20.97 -42.30 18.40
C GLY A 918 20.74 -43.79 18.19
N PHE A 919 19.89 -44.15 17.23
CA PHE A 919 19.60 -45.54 16.89
C PHE A 919 20.85 -46.27 16.34
N LYS A 920 21.59 -45.65 15.42
CA LYS A 920 22.81 -46.21 14.81
C LYS A 920 23.88 -46.56 15.86
N PHE A 921 23.98 -45.79 16.94
CA PHE A 921 24.93 -46.03 18.03
C PHE A 921 24.31 -46.78 19.23
N SER A 922 23.01 -47.13 19.18
CA SER A 922 22.31 -47.79 20.29
C SER A 922 22.59 -49.30 20.38
N GLY A 923 22.86 -49.95 19.26
CA GLY A 923 23.05 -51.41 19.15
C GLY A 923 21.77 -52.25 19.18
N TYR A 924 20.58 -51.65 19.20
CA TYR A 924 19.29 -52.38 19.21
C TYR A 924 18.89 -52.88 17.82
N PRO A 925 18.20 -54.04 17.72
CA PRO A 925 17.77 -54.60 16.44
C PRO A 925 16.51 -53.92 15.86
N SER A 926 15.70 -53.26 16.70
CA SER A 926 14.49 -52.56 16.27
C SER A 926 14.34 -51.20 16.98
N ARG A 927 13.71 -50.24 16.28
CA ARG A 927 13.42 -48.90 16.84
C ARG A 927 12.42 -48.97 18.00
N ALA A 928 11.49 -49.93 17.98
CA ALA A 928 10.53 -50.14 19.06
C ALA A 928 11.22 -50.53 20.39
N GLU A 929 12.21 -51.43 20.34
CA GLU A 929 12.98 -51.82 21.53
C GLU A 929 13.86 -50.67 22.04
N PHE A 930 14.52 -49.97 21.12
CA PHE A 930 15.31 -48.76 21.42
C PHE A 930 14.48 -47.70 22.16
N LEU A 931 13.25 -47.44 21.69
CA LEU A 931 12.38 -46.43 22.26
C LEU A 931 11.75 -46.84 23.57
N VAL A 932 11.70 -48.13 23.93
CA VAL A 932 11.14 -48.60 25.21
C VAL A 932 12.19 -48.59 26.33
N ASP A 933 13.48 -48.70 26.01
CA ASP A 933 14.57 -48.64 26.99
C ASP A 933 14.65 -47.27 27.69
N LYS A 934 14.90 -47.30 29.00
CA LYS A 934 15.09 -46.14 29.87
C LYS A 934 16.33 -45.32 29.51
N LYS A 935 17.40 -45.96 29.03
CA LYS A 935 18.66 -45.27 28.67
C LYS A 935 18.46 -44.22 27.57
N TYR A 936 17.46 -44.41 26.71
CA TYR A 936 17.20 -43.57 25.53
C TYR A 936 15.92 -42.72 25.66
N SER A 937 15.48 -42.42 26.90
CA SER A 937 14.27 -41.62 27.15
C SER A 937 14.26 -40.27 26.42
N TRP A 938 15.41 -39.59 26.32
CA TRP A 938 15.54 -38.31 25.61
C TRP A 938 15.19 -38.43 24.12
N TYR A 939 15.53 -39.54 23.46
CA TYR A 939 15.17 -39.79 22.07
C TYR A 939 13.66 -40.05 21.93
N ARG A 940 13.03 -40.73 22.90
CA ARG A 940 11.56 -40.92 22.95
C ARG A 940 10.82 -39.60 23.10
N GLU A 941 11.35 -38.67 23.90
CA GLU A 941 10.83 -37.30 24.00
C GLU A 941 10.96 -36.54 22.68
N GLN A 942 12.06 -36.71 21.94
CA GLN A 942 12.21 -36.08 20.61
C GLN A 942 11.21 -36.65 19.59
N LEU A 943 10.83 -37.93 19.70
CA LEU A 943 9.80 -38.55 18.86
C LEU A 943 8.41 -37.93 19.09
N ASP A 944 8.02 -37.73 20.36
CA ASP A 944 6.76 -37.04 20.71
C ASP A 944 6.75 -35.60 20.16
N GLU A 945 7.89 -34.92 20.19
CA GLU A 945 8.03 -33.58 19.61
C GLU A 945 7.98 -33.56 18.07
N ILE A 946 8.55 -34.56 17.38
CA ILE A 946 8.42 -34.69 15.92
C ILE A 946 6.95 -34.85 15.51
N GLU A 947 6.21 -35.74 16.19
CA GLU A 947 4.78 -35.94 15.96
C GLU A 947 3.99 -34.65 16.16
N ASN A 948 4.29 -33.92 17.24
CA ASN A 948 3.67 -32.63 17.54
C ASN A 948 3.98 -31.58 16.45
N LEU A 949 5.24 -31.41 16.06
CA LEU A 949 5.64 -30.46 15.01
C LEU A 949 5.09 -30.84 13.64
N LEU A 950 4.97 -32.14 13.33
CA LEU A 950 4.41 -32.62 12.08
C LEU A 950 2.89 -32.44 12.03
N GLU A 951 2.17 -32.68 13.13
CA GLU A 951 0.74 -32.39 13.22
C GLU A 951 0.47 -30.88 13.04
N GLN A 952 1.30 -30.03 13.65
CA GLN A 952 1.26 -28.57 13.42
C GLN A 952 1.56 -28.22 11.96
N ALA A 953 2.62 -28.79 11.37
CA ALA A 953 3.01 -28.59 9.98
C ALA A 953 1.95 -29.05 8.97
N LYS A 954 1.19 -30.11 9.27
CA LYS A 954 0.06 -30.55 8.43
C LYS A 954 -1.14 -29.63 8.56
N GLY A 955 -1.43 -29.16 9.78
CA GLY A 955 -2.45 -28.14 10.02
C GLY A 955 -2.18 -26.84 9.26
N LEU A 956 -0.92 -26.55 8.92
CA LEU A 956 -0.54 -25.39 8.10
C LEU A 956 -1.15 -25.39 6.69
N ARG A 957 -1.44 -26.56 6.11
CA ARG A 957 -1.89 -26.72 4.71
C ARG A 957 -3.25 -27.42 4.61
N GLU A 958 -4.08 -27.31 5.65
CA GLU A 958 -5.42 -27.92 5.69
C GLU A 958 -6.31 -27.30 4.59
N GLY A 959 -6.66 -28.09 3.57
CA GLY A 959 -7.35 -27.63 2.35
C GLY A 959 -6.46 -27.47 1.11
N GLU A 960 -5.14 -27.61 1.25
CA GLU A 960 -4.16 -27.58 0.15
C GLU A 960 -3.42 -28.92 -0.02
N LYS A 961 -2.65 -29.07 -1.11
CA LYS A 961 -1.79 -30.25 -1.29
C LYS A 961 -0.58 -30.19 -0.35
N PRO A 962 -0.19 -31.30 0.32
CA PRO A 962 1.00 -31.35 1.17
C PRO A 962 2.26 -30.99 0.40
N SER A 963 3.20 -30.27 1.03
CA SER A 963 4.49 -29.96 0.40
C SER A 963 5.38 -31.18 0.31
N ARG A 964 6.35 -31.14 -0.62
CA ARG A 964 7.39 -32.18 -0.74
C ARG A 964 8.16 -32.39 0.57
N TYR A 965 8.34 -31.33 1.36
CA TYR A 965 9.06 -31.41 2.63
C TYR A 965 8.24 -32.11 3.72
N ILE A 966 6.94 -31.83 3.81
CA ILE A 966 6.02 -32.52 4.75
C ILE A 966 5.94 -34.00 4.38
N ILE A 967 5.74 -34.32 3.10
CA ILE A 967 5.69 -35.70 2.60
C ILE A 967 6.99 -36.44 2.94
N GLY A 968 8.14 -35.78 2.75
CA GLY A 968 9.43 -36.35 3.12
C GLY A 968 9.55 -36.65 4.62
N CYS A 969 9.22 -35.68 5.47
CA CYS A 969 9.28 -35.87 6.92
C CYS A 969 8.29 -36.92 7.43
N GLU A 970 7.10 -37.00 6.81
CA GLU A 970 6.09 -38.01 7.10
C GLU A 970 6.58 -39.41 6.71
N ALA A 971 7.16 -39.56 5.52
CA ALA A 971 7.75 -40.83 5.10
C ALA A 971 8.91 -41.26 6.01
N ASP A 972 9.75 -40.32 6.43
CA ASP A 972 10.86 -40.58 7.36
C ASP A 972 10.34 -40.96 8.77
N LEU A 973 9.21 -40.38 9.23
CA LEU A 973 8.55 -40.73 10.49
C LEU A 973 7.85 -42.09 10.43
N GLU A 974 7.18 -42.42 9.31
CA GLU A 974 6.50 -43.71 9.13
C GLU A 974 7.47 -44.89 9.22
N GLN A 975 8.70 -44.73 8.73
CA GLN A 975 9.78 -45.72 8.89
C GLN A 975 10.17 -46.01 10.36
N ILE A 976 9.67 -45.22 11.32
CA ILE A 976 9.90 -45.42 12.75
C ILE A 976 8.83 -46.33 13.38
N TYR A 977 7.61 -46.43 12.81
CA TYR A 977 6.41 -47.00 13.45
C TYR A 977 5.94 -48.38 12.95
N ASP A 978 6.78 -49.18 12.30
CA ASP A 978 6.43 -50.44 11.60
C ASP A 978 5.77 -51.59 12.44
N ASN A 979 5.35 -51.39 13.71
CA ASN A 979 4.63 -52.42 14.50
C ASN A 979 3.64 -51.90 15.59
N TYR A 980 2.45 -51.44 15.19
CA TYR A 980 1.42 -50.84 16.08
C TYR A 980 0.87 -51.74 17.21
N ALA A 981 0.70 -53.04 16.96
CA ALA A 981 0.08 -53.95 17.93
C ALA A 981 1.03 -54.27 19.09
N GLN A 982 2.32 -54.40 18.81
CA GLN A 982 3.36 -54.65 19.81
C GLN A 982 3.58 -53.41 20.70
N ALA A 983 3.39 -52.20 20.15
CA ALA A 983 3.52 -50.94 20.88
C ALA A 983 2.39 -50.72 21.92
N LEU A 984 1.12 -50.98 21.56
CA LEU A 984 -0.03 -50.78 22.47
C LEU A 984 0.01 -51.66 23.71
N GLN A 985 0.37 -52.94 23.56
CA GLN A 985 0.48 -53.85 24.69
C GLN A 985 1.67 -53.47 25.58
N GLY A 986 2.80 -53.08 24.98
CA GLY A 986 3.94 -52.53 25.72
C GLY A 986 3.59 -51.24 26.50
N TRP A 987 2.67 -50.41 26.00
CA TRP A 987 2.20 -49.20 26.68
C TRP A 987 1.26 -49.49 27.86
N ASP A 988 0.29 -50.40 27.71
CA ASP A 988 -0.56 -50.82 28.84
C ASP A 988 0.27 -51.46 29.96
N ASP A 989 1.25 -52.30 29.61
CA ASP A 989 2.18 -52.92 30.58
C ASP A 989 3.01 -51.85 31.32
N LEU A 990 3.43 -50.80 30.61
CA LEU A 990 4.16 -49.67 31.21
C LEU A 990 3.31 -48.86 32.20
N LEU A 991 1.99 -48.73 32.02
CA LEU A 991 1.12 -48.03 32.97
C LEU A 991 0.93 -48.75 34.31
N THR A 992 1.17 -50.07 34.35
CA THR A 992 1.12 -50.84 35.61
C THR A 992 2.36 -50.64 36.48
N ARG A 993 3.40 -50.01 35.93
CA ARG A 993 4.69 -49.78 36.60
C ARG A 993 4.76 -48.39 37.21
N THR A 994 5.23 -48.28 38.45
CA THR A 994 5.36 -47.02 39.17
C THR A 994 6.61 -46.21 38.81
N ASP A 995 7.57 -46.81 38.08
CA ASP A 995 8.83 -46.16 37.68
C ASP A 995 8.78 -45.48 36.30
N VAL A 996 7.60 -45.52 35.66
CA VAL A 996 7.38 -44.98 34.32
C VAL A 996 6.68 -43.64 34.42
N TYR A 997 7.15 -42.67 33.63
CA TYR A 997 6.41 -41.44 33.41
C TYR A 997 5.17 -41.75 32.54
N ALA A 998 4.02 -41.91 33.20
CA ALA A 998 2.77 -42.39 32.62
C ALA A 998 2.07 -41.45 31.60
N PRO A 999 2.19 -40.11 31.65
CA PRO A 999 1.35 -39.25 30.82
C PRO A 999 1.50 -39.41 29.28
N PRO A 1000 2.70 -39.56 28.71
CA PRO A 1000 2.85 -39.88 27.28
C PRO A 1000 2.18 -41.20 26.92
N VAL A 1001 2.23 -42.18 27.83
CA VAL A 1001 1.63 -43.51 27.64
C VAL A 1001 0.10 -43.44 27.64
N ARG A 1002 -0.51 -42.69 28.58
CA ARG A 1002 -1.98 -42.46 28.61
C ARG A 1002 -2.47 -41.75 27.34
N ARG A 1003 -1.72 -40.77 26.83
CA ARG A 1003 -2.03 -40.09 25.56
C ARG A 1003 -2.03 -41.06 24.37
N GLN A 1004 -1.05 -41.95 24.30
CA GLN A 1004 -0.98 -42.94 23.23
C GLN A 1004 -2.16 -43.93 23.26
N ILE A 1005 -2.68 -44.29 24.44
CA ILE A 1005 -3.90 -45.10 24.59
C ILE A 1005 -5.15 -44.35 24.12
N VAL A 1006 -5.32 -43.08 24.51
CA VAL A 1006 -6.45 -42.26 24.05
C VAL A 1006 -6.44 -42.10 22.53
N ARG A 1007 -5.25 -41.89 21.94
CA ARG A 1007 -5.08 -41.83 20.48
C ARG A 1007 -5.49 -43.13 19.80
N ALA A 1008 -5.22 -44.28 20.41
CA ALA A 1008 -5.68 -45.58 19.91
C ALA A 1008 -7.22 -45.74 19.97
N TYR A 1009 -7.88 -45.27 21.04
CA TYR A 1009 -9.36 -45.26 21.11
C TYR A 1009 -9.99 -44.38 20.02
N LEU A 1010 -9.45 -43.18 19.83
CA LEU A 1010 -9.93 -42.25 18.79
C LEU A 1010 -9.69 -42.82 17.38
N SER A 1011 -8.56 -43.48 17.16
CA SER A 1011 -8.23 -44.12 15.87
C SER A 1011 -9.23 -45.20 15.48
N ARG A 1012 -9.68 -46.04 16.44
CA ARG A 1012 -10.69 -47.09 16.21
C ARG A 1012 -12.02 -46.56 15.69
N GLN A 1013 -12.46 -45.39 16.17
CA GLN A 1013 -13.78 -44.82 15.86
C GLN A 1013 -13.72 -43.70 14.82
N LYS A 1014 -12.67 -43.67 13.98
CA LYS A 1014 -12.45 -42.62 12.99
C LYS A 1014 -12.55 -41.19 13.57
N ARG A 1015 -12.20 -41.04 14.86
CA ARG A 1015 -12.16 -39.77 15.61
C ARG A 1015 -13.52 -39.03 15.75
N ASN A 1016 -14.67 -39.71 15.69
CA ASN A 1016 -16.00 -39.11 15.93
C ASN A 1016 -16.48 -39.25 17.40
N TRP A 1017 -16.73 -38.12 18.09
CA TRP A 1017 -17.08 -38.07 19.51
C TRP A 1017 -18.51 -38.52 19.84
N SER A 1018 -19.49 -38.24 18.97
CA SER A 1018 -20.90 -38.58 19.23
C SER A 1018 -21.19 -40.07 19.09
N SER A 1019 -20.29 -40.83 18.46
CA SER A 1019 -20.38 -42.29 18.29
C SER A 1019 -19.66 -43.08 19.40
N ILE A 1020 -18.93 -42.42 20.29
CA ILE A 1020 -18.26 -43.08 21.41
C ILE A 1020 -19.32 -43.42 22.46
N GLY A 1021 -19.29 -44.65 22.97
CA GLY A 1021 -20.23 -45.07 24.01
C GLY A 1021 -20.01 -44.31 25.31
N GLN A 1022 -21.09 -44.10 26.09
CA GLN A 1022 -21.03 -43.34 27.35
C GLN A 1022 -19.92 -43.83 28.31
N ARG A 1023 -19.71 -45.15 28.42
CA ARG A 1023 -18.65 -45.75 29.25
C ARG A 1023 -17.23 -45.38 28.81
N GLU A 1024 -17.00 -45.27 27.51
CA GLU A 1024 -15.71 -44.90 26.95
C GLU A 1024 -15.46 -43.39 27.10
N ILE A 1025 -16.49 -42.55 26.93
CA ILE A 1025 -16.41 -41.11 27.24
C ILE A 1025 -16.06 -40.89 28.72
N GLU A 1026 -16.71 -41.61 29.64
CA GLU A 1026 -16.40 -41.54 31.06
C GLU A 1026 -14.95 -41.97 31.33
N ARG A 1027 -14.47 -43.06 30.71
CA ARG A 1027 -13.07 -43.48 30.83
C ARG A 1027 -12.07 -42.46 30.28
N ILE A 1028 -12.38 -41.79 29.17
CA ILE A 1028 -11.52 -40.72 28.61
C ILE A 1028 -11.46 -39.53 29.57
N VAL A 1029 -12.60 -39.12 30.13
CA VAL A 1029 -12.66 -38.06 31.16
C VAL A 1029 -11.77 -38.44 32.35
N ASP A 1030 -11.91 -39.66 32.88
CA ASP A 1030 -11.13 -40.12 34.03
C ASP A 1030 -9.62 -40.19 33.72
N LEU A 1031 -9.22 -40.75 32.56
CA LEU A 1031 -7.81 -40.83 32.14
C LEU A 1031 -7.17 -39.44 31.98
N MET A 1032 -7.91 -38.46 31.45
CA MET A 1032 -7.42 -37.09 31.30
C MET A 1032 -7.39 -36.35 32.64
N GLU A 1033 -8.35 -36.60 33.54
CA GLU A 1033 -8.31 -36.05 34.90
C GLU A 1033 -7.11 -36.60 35.69
N ASP A 1034 -6.80 -37.89 35.58
CA ASP A 1034 -5.59 -38.47 36.17
C ASP A 1034 -4.31 -37.88 35.56
N ASN A 1035 -4.28 -37.70 34.25
CA ASN A 1035 -3.19 -37.01 33.57
C ASN A 1035 -3.05 -35.55 34.03
N MET A 1036 -4.14 -34.84 34.32
CA MET A 1036 -4.10 -33.47 34.84
C MET A 1036 -3.63 -33.39 36.30
N ARG A 1037 -3.69 -34.49 37.07
CA ARG A 1037 -3.08 -34.54 38.41
C ARG A 1037 -1.55 -34.62 38.35
N GLU A 1038 -1.02 -35.32 37.33
CA GLU A 1038 0.43 -35.47 37.13
C GLU A 1038 1.03 -34.35 36.27
N GLU A 1039 0.31 -33.90 35.24
CA GLU A 1039 0.68 -32.80 34.33
C GLU A 1039 -0.40 -31.70 34.32
N PRO A 1040 -0.54 -30.92 35.40
CA PRO A 1040 -1.57 -29.89 35.49
C PRO A 1040 -1.44 -28.76 34.45
N GLY A 1041 -0.27 -28.63 33.80
CA GLY A 1041 -0.01 -27.64 32.76
C GLY A 1041 -0.21 -28.16 31.33
N SER A 1042 -0.68 -29.39 31.15
CA SER A 1042 -0.78 -30.01 29.82
C SER A 1042 -2.03 -29.59 29.06
N ASP A 1043 -1.85 -28.71 28.07
CA ASP A 1043 -2.91 -28.28 27.15
C ASP A 1043 -3.59 -29.44 26.44
N HIS A 1044 -2.82 -30.46 26.07
CA HIS A 1044 -3.35 -31.64 25.40
C HIS A 1044 -4.41 -32.36 26.23
N ASN A 1045 -4.16 -32.52 27.53
CA ASN A 1045 -5.06 -33.20 28.44
C ASN A 1045 -6.36 -32.39 28.64
N ILE A 1046 -6.27 -31.07 28.83
CA ILE A 1046 -7.44 -30.18 29.00
C ILE A 1046 -8.34 -30.19 27.76
N ARG A 1047 -7.75 -30.09 26.57
CA ARG A 1047 -8.51 -30.06 25.31
C ARG A 1047 -9.35 -31.33 25.11
N ILE A 1048 -8.76 -32.49 25.39
CA ILE A 1048 -9.44 -33.79 25.30
C ILE A 1048 -10.52 -33.89 26.37
N TRP A 1049 -10.22 -33.47 27.61
CA TRP A 1049 -11.17 -33.49 28.72
C TRP A 1049 -12.40 -32.61 28.48
N PHE A 1050 -12.22 -31.34 28.08
CA PHE A 1050 -13.33 -30.40 27.90
C PHE A 1050 -14.26 -30.84 26.77
N ARG A 1051 -13.69 -31.41 25.69
CA ARG A 1051 -14.46 -32.04 24.61
C ARG A 1051 -15.31 -33.20 25.11
N ALA A 1052 -14.72 -34.10 25.91
CA ALA A 1052 -15.42 -35.27 26.44
C ALA A 1052 -16.51 -34.89 27.46
N LEU A 1053 -16.28 -33.85 28.28
CA LEU A 1053 -17.19 -33.39 29.33
C LEU A 1053 -18.58 -33.01 28.80
N ARG A 1054 -18.67 -32.46 27.59
CA ARG A 1054 -19.96 -32.08 26.95
C ARG A 1054 -20.89 -33.25 26.66
N PHE A 1055 -20.33 -34.44 26.49
CA PHE A 1055 -21.08 -35.68 26.27
C PHE A 1055 -21.21 -36.50 27.56
N SER A 1056 -20.62 -36.02 28.66
CA SER A 1056 -20.73 -36.64 29.96
C SER A 1056 -22.08 -36.30 30.60
N SER A 1057 -22.55 -37.20 31.46
CA SER A 1057 -23.63 -36.93 32.40
C SER A 1057 -23.27 -35.86 33.44
N ARG A 1058 -21.98 -35.47 33.53
CA ARG A 1058 -21.42 -34.51 34.49
C ARG A 1058 -21.30 -33.06 33.94
N GLN A 1059 -22.09 -32.68 32.93
CA GLN A 1059 -22.02 -31.36 32.29
C GLN A 1059 -22.58 -30.23 33.18
N ASP A 1060 -21.72 -29.42 33.79
CA ASP A 1060 -22.08 -28.27 34.64
C ASP A 1060 -21.04 -27.14 34.52
N ILE A 1061 -21.49 -25.88 34.36
CA ILE A 1061 -20.58 -24.72 34.16
C ILE A 1061 -19.75 -24.44 35.41
N ASP A 1062 -20.35 -24.52 36.60
CA ASP A 1062 -19.67 -24.16 37.85
C ASP A 1062 -18.67 -25.26 38.24
N ILE A 1063 -18.99 -26.53 38.00
CA ILE A 1063 -18.02 -27.64 38.16
C ILE A 1063 -16.85 -27.50 37.17
N ALA A 1064 -17.13 -27.13 35.91
CA ALA A 1064 -16.09 -26.91 34.91
C ALA A 1064 -15.20 -25.71 35.26
N LEU A 1065 -15.79 -24.59 35.72
CA LEU A 1065 -15.07 -23.42 36.20
C LEU A 1065 -14.14 -23.77 37.37
N ASP A 1066 -14.62 -24.50 38.37
CA ASP A 1066 -13.82 -24.90 39.53
C ASP A 1066 -12.62 -25.77 39.13
N LYS A 1067 -12.85 -26.82 38.32
CA LYS A 1067 -11.77 -27.69 37.84
C LYS A 1067 -10.73 -26.94 37.00
N LEU A 1068 -11.18 -26.12 36.03
CA LEU A 1068 -10.27 -25.33 35.19
C LEU A 1068 -9.51 -24.27 35.99
N ALA A 1069 -10.14 -23.65 36.99
CA ALA A 1069 -9.49 -22.70 37.88
C ALA A 1069 -8.42 -23.38 38.74
N ASN A 1070 -8.72 -24.57 39.28
CA ASN A 1070 -7.76 -25.38 40.03
C ASN A 1070 -6.57 -25.80 39.15
N TRP A 1071 -6.82 -26.31 37.95
CA TRP A 1071 -5.74 -26.71 37.04
C TRP A 1071 -4.90 -25.53 36.56
N ARG A 1072 -5.54 -24.38 36.30
CA ARG A 1072 -4.82 -23.13 36.04
C ARG A 1072 -3.92 -22.76 37.22
N ALA A 1073 -4.42 -22.83 38.45
CA ALA A 1073 -3.64 -22.50 39.64
C ALA A 1073 -2.43 -23.44 39.83
N THR A 1074 -2.57 -24.72 39.46
CA THR A 1074 -1.51 -25.72 39.64
C THR A 1074 -0.54 -25.84 38.46
N GLY A 1075 -0.94 -25.53 37.23
CA GLY A 1075 -0.13 -25.78 36.04
C GLY A 1075 -0.20 -24.72 34.93
N ASP A 1076 -1.10 -23.74 35.05
CA ASP A 1076 -1.09 -22.51 34.23
C ASP A 1076 -1.06 -22.78 32.71
N SER A 1077 -1.98 -23.59 32.18
CA SER A 1077 -2.01 -23.99 30.76
C SER A 1077 -2.74 -22.98 29.86
N MET A 1078 -2.45 -22.92 28.55
CA MET A 1078 -3.19 -22.08 27.58
C MET A 1078 -4.68 -22.45 27.51
N GLU A 1079 -4.99 -23.74 27.38
CA GLU A 1079 -6.36 -24.26 27.27
C GLU A 1079 -7.18 -23.94 28.53
N SER A 1080 -6.55 -23.92 29.71
CA SER A 1080 -7.23 -23.50 30.93
C SER A 1080 -7.73 -22.05 30.85
N HIS A 1081 -6.93 -21.13 30.31
CA HIS A 1081 -7.35 -19.73 30.09
C HIS A 1081 -8.42 -19.62 29.02
N TYR A 1082 -8.28 -20.39 27.93
CA TYR A 1082 -9.22 -20.42 26.83
C TYR A 1082 -10.64 -20.76 27.31
N TYR A 1083 -10.80 -21.89 27.99
CA TYR A 1083 -12.13 -22.31 28.45
C TYR A 1083 -12.64 -21.45 29.62
N LEU A 1084 -11.77 -20.97 30.52
CA LEU A 1084 -12.19 -20.04 31.57
C LEU A 1084 -12.76 -18.74 30.98
N TYR A 1085 -12.11 -18.14 29.98
CA TYR A 1085 -12.63 -16.92 29.38
C TYR A 1085 -14.02 -17.15 28.77
N ILE A 1086 -14.23 -18.27 28.06
CA ILE A 1086 -15.51 -18.56 27.40
C ILE A 1086 -16.64 -18.60 28.44
N LEU A 1087 -16.43 -19.33 29.54
CA LEU A 1087 -17.42 -19.46 30.59
C LEU A 1087 -17.71 -18.12 31.30
N HIS A 1088 -16.70 -17.27 31.47
CA HIS A 1088 -16.88 -15.91 32.01
C HIS A 1088 -17.63 -14.98 31.05
N VAL A 1089 -17.40 -15.08 29.73
CA VAL A 1089 -18.15 -14.29 28.73
C VAL A 1089 -19.63 -14.66 28.73
N LEU A 1090 -19.97 -15.96 28.82
CA LEU A 1090 -21.36 -16.39 28.93
C LEU A 1090 -22.05 -15.74 30.15
N LYS A 1091 -21.40 -15.77 31.32
CA LYS A 1091 -21.94 -15.11 32.53
C LYS A 1091 -21.99 -13.57 32.41
N ALA A 1092 -21.09 -12.94 31.66
CA ALA A 1092 -21.11 -11.50 31.43
C ALA A 1092 -22.27 -11.07 30.52
N MET A 1093 -22.60 -11.88 29.50
CA MET A 1093 -23.74 -11.67 28.62
C MET A 1093 -25.09 -11.79 29.36
N ASP A 1094 -25.14 -12.56 30.45
CA ASP A 1094 -26.29 -12.66 31.35
C ASP A 1094 -26.41 -11.45 32.33
N GLY A 1095 -25.55 -10.44 32.20
CA GLY A 1095 -25.65 -9.15 32.92
C GLY A 1095 -24.67 -8.95 34.08
N SER A 1096 -23.69 -9.84 34.28
CA SER A 1096 -22.72 -9.69 35.38
C SER A 1096 -21.52 -8.81 35.02
N MET A 1097 -21.43 -7.63 35.65
CA MET A 1097 -20.29 -6.70 35.46
C MET A 1097 -18.96 -7.24 36.01
N ILE A 1098 -18.98 -8.05 37.07
CA ILE A 1098 -17.77 -8.67 37.63
C ILE A 1098 -17.19 -9.68 36.64
N GLU A 1099 -18.06 -10.45 35.98
CA GLU A 1099 -17.65 -11.46 35.02
C GLU A 1099 -17.16 -10.84 33.71
N ARG A 1100 -17.63 -9.63 33.35
CA ARG A 1100 -17.04 -8.83 32.26
C ARG A 1100 -15.56 -8.56 32.51
N VAL A 1101 -15.20 -7.99 33.67
CA VAL A 1101 -13.81 -7.65 33.98
C VAL A 1101 -12.93 -8.90 33.98
N ARG A 1102 -13.41 -9.99 34.57
CA ARG A 1102 -12.72 -11.29 34.55
C ARG A 1102 -12.53 -11.81 33.12
N SER A 1103 -13.55 -11.70 32.27
CA SER A 1103 -13.47 -12.14 30.88
C SER A 1103 -12.41 -11.36 30.09
N GLU A 1104 -12.28 -10.05 30.29
CA GLU A 1104 -11.23 -9.23 29.65
C GLU A 1104 -9.83 -9.69 30.10
N GLU A 1105 -9.66 -9.99 31.38
CA GLU A 1105 -8.42 -10.54 31.93
C GLU A 1105 -8.08 -11.90 31.29
N PHE A 1106 -9.03 -12.83 31.26
CA PHE A 1106 -8.82 -14.16 30.71
C PHE A 1106 -8.67 -14.17 29.19
N ILE A 1107 -9.35 -13.29 28.45
CA ILE A 1107 -9.13 -13.09 27.01
C ILE A 1107 -7.68 -12.63 26.78
N LYS A 1108 -7.21 -11.66 27.57
CA LYS A 1108 -5.83 -11.17 27.47
C LYS A 1108 -4.83 -12.29 27.76
N LEU A 1109 -5.05 -13.08 28.81
CA LEU A 1109 -4.17 -14.19 29.17
C LEU A 1109 -4.20 -15.32 28.13
N SER A 1110 -5.38 -15.70 27.65
CA SER A 1110 -5.56 -16.69 26.57
C SER A 1110 -4.80 -16.25 25.31
N ARG A 1111 -4.95 -14.99 24.91
CA ARG A 1111 -4.24 -14.41 23.76
C ARG A 1111 -2.72 -14.41 23.96
N ILE A 1112 -2.23 -14.05 25.16
CA ILE A 1112 -0.80 -14.08 25.48
C ILE A 1112 -0.26 -15.51 25.37
N LYS A 1113 -0.98 -16.49 25.94
CA LYS A 1113 -0.57 -17.89 25.95
C LYS A 1113 -0.65 -18.53 24.56
N ALA A 1114 -1.63 -18.16 23.74
CA ALA A 1114 -1.86 -18.70 22.40
C ALA A 1114 -1.17 -17.93 21.27
N ARG A 1115 -0.33 -16.94 21.61
CA ARG A 1115 0.32 -16.03 20.65
C ARG A 1115 0.98 -16.76 19.48
N ASN A 1116 1.52 -17.95 19.72
CA ASN A 1116 2.34 -18.69 18.78
C ASN A 1116 1.57 -19.79 18.01
N GLN A 1117 0.24 -19.88 18.17
CA GLN A 1117 -0.55 -20.90 17.50
C GLN A 1117 -1.17 -20.38 16.20
N ARG A 1118 -0.97 -21.10 15.09
CA ARG A 1118 -1.55 -20.73 13.79
C ARG A 1118 -3.08 -20.70 13.79
N ASN A 1119 -3.70 -21.62 14.52
CA ASN A 1119 -5.16 -21.71 14.63
C ASN A 1119 -5.75 -20.84 15.75
N ARG A 1120 -4.97 -19.93 16.36
CA ARG A 1120 -5.45 -19.09 17.48
C ARG A 1120 -6.66 -18.23 17.11
N THR A 1121 -6.84 -17.97 15.82
CA THR A 1121 -7.90 -17.17 15.21
C THR A 1121 -9.13 -17.98 14.82
N LYS A 1122 -9.04 -19.31 14.80
CA LYS A 1122 -10.15 -20.20 14.46
C LYS A 1122 -11.14 -20.21 15.61
N SER A 1123 -12.43 -20.06 15.29
CA SER A 1123 -13.49 -20.20 16.29
C SER A 1123 -13.78 -21.68 16.49
N PHE A 1124 -13.25 -22.26 17.56
CA PHE A 1124 -13.47 -23.68 17.89
C PHE A 1124 -14.81 -23.89 18.59
N GLU A 1125 -15.21 -22.90 19.38
CA GLU A 1125 -16.48 -22.86 20.11
C GLU A 1125 -17.33 -21.70 19.58
N TRP A 1126 -18.65 -21.90 19.55
CA TRP A 1126 -19.62 -20.94 19.01
C TRP A 1126 -20.79 -20.72 19.95
N PHE A 1127 -21.30 -19.48 19.99
CA PHE A 1127 -22.46 -19.13 20.79
C PHE A 1127 -23.75 -19.55 20.10
N GLY A 1128 -24.50 -20.46 20.73
CA GLY A 1128 -25.73 -21.02 20.19
C GLY A 1128 -26.90 -21.05 21.16
N LYS A 1129 -28.01 -21.58 20.66
CA LYS A 1129 -29.27 -21.74 21.41
C LYS A 1129 -29.12 -22.83 22.47
N GLY A 1130 -29.61 -22.57 23.68
CA GLY A 1130 -29.60 -23.52 24.80
C GLY A 1130 -29.48 -22.82 26.15
N GLN A 1131 -29.10 -23.58 27.19
CA GLN A 1131 -28.73 -23.08 28.52
C GLN A 1131 -27.49 -23.80 29.04
N GLY A 1132 -26.64 -23.11 29.82
CA GLY A 1132 -25.42 -23.71 30.39
C GLY A 1132 -24.40 -24.12 29.32
N LEU A 1133 -23.63 -25.20 29.56
CA LEU A 1133 -22.62 -25.70 28.61
C LEU A 1133 -23.21 -26.09 27.24
N SER A 1134 -24.52 -26.37 27.17
CA SER A 1134 -25.21 -26.71 25.92
C SER A 1134 -25.38 -25.52 24.95
N GLN A 1135 -25.10 -24.29 25.40
CA GLN A 1135 -25.02 -23.09 24.55
C GLN A 1135 -23.76 -23.05 23.70
N LEU A 1136 -22.71 -23.79 24.08
CA LEU A 1136 -21.47 -23.88 23.32
C LEU A 1136 -21.58 -24.98 22.27
N ARG A 1137 -21.43 -24.58 21.01
CA ARG A 1137 -21.39 -25.52 19.86
C ARG A 1137 -19.97 -25.63 19.36
N HIS A 1138 -19.46 -26.86 19.32
CA HIS A 1138 -18.17 -27.10 18.72
C HIS A 1138 -18.26 -26.99 17.19
N PHE A 1139 -17.22 -26.47 16.54
CA PHE A 1139 -17.25 -26.24 15.08
C PHE A 1139 -17.59 -27.50 14.27
N SER A 1140 -17.25 -28.70 14.76
CA SER A 1140 -17.58 -29.98 14.09
C SER A 1140 -19.07 -30.31 14.08
N GLU A 1141 -19.90 -29.62 14.86
CA GLU A 1141 -21.37 -29.79 14.89
C GLU A 1141 -22.09 -28.91 13.86
N LEU A 1142 -21.41 -27.91 13.28
CA LEU A 1142 -22.00 -26.92 12.38
C LEU A 1142 -22.11 -27.40 10.92
N GLY A 1143 -21.61 -28.61 10.64
CA GLY A 1143 -21.53 -29.18 9.29
C GLY A 1143 -20.30 -28.70 8.53
N GLU A 1144 -20.27 -28.97 7.22
CA GLU A 1144 -19.20 -28.45 6.38
C GLU A 1144 -19.31 -26.94 6.22
N TRP A 1145 -18.18 -26.30 5.96
CA TRP A 1145 -18.15 -24.88 5.66
C TRP A 1145 -18.63 -24.68 4.22
N ASN A 1146 -19.72 -23.95 4.03
CA ASN A 1146 -20.24 -23.68 2.71
C ASN A 1146 -19.56 -22.46 2.10
N GLU A 1147 -18.66 -22.72 1.15
CA GLU A 1147 -17.87 -21.70 0.45
C GLU A 1147 -18.74 -20.65 -0.26
N ARG A 1148 -19.93 -21.00 -0.75
CA ARG A 1148 -20.82 -20.05 -1.45
C ARG A 1148 -21.44 -19.03 -0.52
N THR A 1149 -21.83 -19.46 0.68
CA THR A 1149 -22.43 -18.58 1.69
C THR A 1149 -21.39 -17.94 2.59
N GLY A 1150 -20.12 -18.38 2.52
CA GLY A 1150 -19.04 -17.90 3.37
C GLY A 1150 -19.24 -18.22 4.85
N PHE A 1151 -20.00 -19.28 5.16
CA PHE A 1151 -20.40 -19.64 6.52
C PHE A 1151 -20.85 -21.11 6.61
N TYR A 1152 -21.09 -21.62 7.82
CA TYR A 1152 -21.48 -23.01 8.05
C TYR A 1152 -22.89 -23.34 7.52
N GLU A 1153 -23.09 -24.58 7.08
CA GLU A 1153 -24.39 -25.05 6.57
C GLU A 1153 -25.51 -25.00 7.63
N ASN A 1154 -25.20 -25.31 8.89
CA ASN A 1154 -26.19 -25.34 9.95
C ASN A 1154 -26.06 -24.14 10.91
N THR A 1155 -26.59 -22.99 10.51
CA THR A 1155 -26.64 -21.77 11.34
C THR A 1155 -27.85 -21.73 12.28
N SER A 1156 -28.80 -22.64 12.11
CA SER A 1156 -30.09 -22.63 12.83
C SER A 1156 -29.94 -22.78 14.35
N ILE A 1157 -28.81 -23.34 14.79
CA ILE A 1157 -28.46 -23.56 16.19
C ILE A 1157 -27.69 -22.38 16.82
N LEU A 1158 -27.31 -21.36 16.04
CA LEU A 1158 -26.60 -20.15 16.49
C LEU A 1158 -27.55 -19.00 16.87
N GLN A 1159 -27.03 -18.01 17.61
CA GLN A 1159 -27.75 -16.79 18.02
C GLN A 1159 -27.00 -15.50 17.55
N HIS A 1160 -27.71 -14.38 17.35
CA HIS A 1160 -27.15 -13.10 16.90
C HIS A 1160 -26.81 -12.13 18.05
N VAL A 1161 -25.86 -11.22 17.80
CA VAL A 1161 -25.33 -10.18 18.69
C VAL A 1161 -25.17 -8.84 17.93
N GLU A 1162 -25.23 -7.69 18.62
CA GLU A 1162 -25.18 -6.32 18.03
C GLU A 1162 -24.01 -5.46 18.58
N GLY A 1163 -23.45 -4.51 17.79
CA GLY A 1163 -22.31 -3.63 18.17
C GLY A 1163 -21.94 -2.47 17.20
N ARG A 1164 -20.78 -1.79 17.41
CA ARG A 1164 -20.22 -0.70 16.56
C ARG A 1164 -18.71 -0.88 16.26
N ILE A 1165 -18.26 -0.59 15.02
CA ILE A 1165 -16.85 -0.68 14.56
C ILE A 1165 -15.99 0.38 15.25
N ALA A 1166 -15.15 -0.02 16.18
CA ALA A 1166 -14.24 0.88 16.92
C ALA A 1166 -12.95 1.18 16.15
N LYS A 1167 -12.47 0.23 15.34
CA LYS A 1167 -11.23 0.36 14.56
C LYS A 1167 -11.18 -0.67 13.43
N ILE A 1168 -10.43 -0.36 12.37
CA ILE A 1168 -10.08 -1.30 11.32
C ILE A 1168 -8.54 -1.32 11.22
N ASP A 1169 -7.94 -2.39 11.73
CA ASP A 1169 -6.48 -2.54 11.72
C ASP A 1169 -5.96 -3.06 10.36
N ALA A 1170 -6.77 -3.84 9.63
CA ALA A 1170 -6.47 -4.41 8.31
C ALA A 1170 -7.79 -4.84 7.62
N PRO A 1171 -7.79 -5.14 6.31
CA PRO A 1171 -8.96 -5.74 5.66
C PRO A 1171 -9.52 -6.96 6.42
N GLU A 1172 -8.63 -7.75 7.01
CA GLU A 1172 -8.99 -8.93 7.77
C GLU A 1172 -9.14 -8.69 9.28
N SER A 1173 -8.86 -7.49 9.77
CA SER A 1173 -8.83 -7.19 11.21
C SER A 1173 -9.54 -5.89 11.52
N GLY A 1174 -10.62 -5.96 12.28
CA GLY A 1174 -11.23 -4.81 12.91
C GLY A 1174 -11.77 -5.16 14.29
N GLY A 1175 -12.14 -4.15 15.06
CA GLY A 1175 -12.78 -4.31 16.37
C GLY A 1175 -14.20 -3.77 16.35
N ILE A 1176 -15.16 -4.54 16.85
CA ILE A 1176 -16.55 -4.15 17.12
C ILE A 1176 -16.77 -4.13 18.63
N GLU A 1177 -17.27 -3.04 19.19
CA GLU A 1177 -17.71 -2.97 20.58
C GLU A 1177 -19.14 -3.52 20.73
N MET A 1178 -19.34 -4.55 21.58
CA MET A 1178 -20.63 -5.21 21.82
C MET A 1178 -21.61 -4.35 22.62
N SER A 1179 -22.87 -4.31 22.20
CA SER A 1179 -23.91 -3.54 22.88
C SER A 1179 -24.36 -4.13 24.22
N SER A 1180 -24.29 -5.46 24.40
CA SER A 1180 -24.79 -6.15 25.60
C SER A 1180 -23.87 -5.99 26.82
N CYS A 1181 -22.56 -5.99 26.61
CA CYS A 1181 -21.58 -5.99 27.70
C CYS A 1181 -20.37 -5.08 27.47
N GLY A 1182 -20.25 -4.39 26.32
CA GLY A 1182 -19.13 -3.48 26.02
C GLY A 1182 -17.79 -4.17 25.74
N LEU A 1183 -17.77 -5.50 25.56
CA LEU A 1183 -16.56 -6.22 25.16
C LEU A 1183 -16.22 -5.95 23.70
N LEU A 1184 -14.93 -5.83 23.39
CA LEU A 1184 -14.44 -5.64 22.03
C LEU A 1184 -14.28 -7.00 21.33
N VAL A 1185 -14.88 -7.12 20.16
CA VAL A 1185 -14.97 -8.34 19.34
C VAL A 1185 -14.23 -8.13 18.04
N PHE A 1186 -13.33 -9.04 17.71
CA PHE A 1186 -12.63 -9.00 16.44
C PHE A 1186 -13.58 -9.31 15.28
N PHE A 1187 -13.43 -8.64 14.14
CA PHE A 1187 -14.14 -9.02 12.92
C PHE A 1187 -13.24 -8.85 11.70
N VAL A 1188 -13.73 -9.33 10.55
CA VAL A 1188 -13.05 -9.31 9.26
C VAL A 1188 -13.79 -8.30 8.35
N PRO A 1189 -13.38 -7.02 8.33
CA PRO A 1189 -14.01 -5.93 7.56
C PRO A 1189 -14.31 -6.28 6.10
N ILE A 1190 -13.35 -6.89 5.42
CA ILE A 1190 -13.42 -7.24 4.00
C ILE A 1190 -14.63 -8.13 3.66
N LYS A 1191 -14.93 -9.13 4.51
CA LYS A 1191 -16.05 -10.06 4.29
C LYS A 1191 -17.41 -9.37 4.36
N SER A 1192 -17.43 -8.17 4.93
CA SER A 1192 -18.63 -7.39 5.18
C SER A 1192 -18.64 -6.05 4.42
N GLY A 1193 -17.64 -5.81 3.55
CA GLY A 1193 -17.56 -4.61 2.71
C GLY A 1193 -17.06 -3.34 3.41
N PHE A 1194 -16.30 -3.47 4.49
CA PHE A 1194 -15.70 -2.36 5.24
C PHE A 1194 -14.19 -2.23 4.95
N TYR A 1195 -13.66 -1.00 4.90
CA TYR A 1195 -12.28 -0.68 4.50
C TYR A 1195 -11.55 0.13 5.57
N LYS A 1196 -10.28 -0.22 5.78
CA LYS A 1196 -9.33 0.50 6.64
C LYS A 1196 -9.11 1.92 6.12
N GLY A 1197 -9.11 2.91 7.03
CA GLY A 1197 -8.96 4.32 6.70
C GLY A 1197 -10.21 4.92 6.06
N ARG A 1198 -11.37 4.26 6.19
CA ARG A 1198 -12.64 4.68 5.58
C ARG A 1198 -13.85 4.44 6.49
N ASP A 1199 -14.03 3.24 7.02
CA ASP A 1199 -15.29 2.80 7.67
C ASP A 1199 -15.23 2.64 9.19
N GLU A 1200 -14.18 3.19 9.82
CA GLU A 1200 -14.11 3.29 11.27
C GLU A 1200 -15.33 4.09 11.82
N ASN A 1201 -15.95 3.59 12.91
CA ASN A 1201 -17.11 4.16 13.65
C ASN A 1201 -18.56 3.81 13.19
N VAL A 1202 -18.75 2.84 12.28
CA VAL A 1202 -20.10 2.41 11.76
C VAL A 1202 -20.81 1.35 12.66
N LYS A 1203 -22.16 1.30 12.72
CA LYS A 1203 -22.98 0.33 13.53
C LYS A 1203 -23.29 -1.00 12.80
N VAL A 1204 -23.31 -2.16 13.50
CA VAL A 1204 -23.39 -3.51 12.90
C VAL A 1204 -24.05 -4.63 13.77
N ARG A 1205 -24.47 -5.76 13.16
CA ARG A 1205 -24.94 -7.03 13.79
C ARG A 1205 -24.17 -8.28 13.29
N PHE A 1206 -24.05 -9.36 14.08
CA PHE A 1206 -23.20 -10.54 13.77
C PHE A 1206 -23.49 -11.84 14.58
N HIS A 1207 -22.82 -12.95 14.25
CA HIS A 1207 -22.72 -14.21 15.04
C HIS A 1207 -21.41 -14.28 15.85
N LEU A 1208 -21.47 -14.76 17.10
CA LEU A 1208 -20.31 -14.79 18.01
C LEU A 1208 -19.61 -16.16 18.02
N GLY A 1209 -18.31 -16.14 17.72
CA GLY A 1209 -17.40 -17.28 17.84
C GLY A 1209 -16.28 -17.01 18.86
N PHE A 1210 -15.76 -18.07 19.45
CA PHE A 1210 -14.71 -18.05 20.47
C PHE A 1210 -13.43 -18.63 19.89
N SER A 1211 -12.38 -17.82 19.83
CA SER A 1211 -11.03 -18.22 19.41
C SER A 1211 -10.03 -18.03 20.55
N TYR A 1212 -8.84 -18.60 20.47
CA TYR A 1212 -7.81 -18.36 21.49
C TYR A 1212 -7.39 -16.89 21.57
N ASP A 1213 -7.51 -16.14 20.47
CA ASP A 1213 -7.29 -14.69 20.40
C ASP A 1213 -8.40 -13.85 21.05
N GLY A 1214 -9.49 -14.49 21.49
CA GLY A 1214 -10.66 -13.85 22.06
C GLY A 1214 -11.89 -13.96 21.15
N LEU A 1215 -12.80 -13.01 21.33
CA LEU A 1215 -14.12 -12.97 20.69
C LEU A 1215 -14.02 -12.61 19.21
N ARG A 1216 -14.80 -13.31 18.38
CA ARG A 1216 -14.88 -13.08 16.93
C ARG A 1216 -16.31 -12.94 16.44
N ALA A 1217 -16.53 -11.96 15.58
CA ALA A 1217 -17.77 -11.68 14.90
C ALA A 1217 -17.74 -12.24 13.47
N TRP A 1218 -18.80 -12.95 13.11
CA TRP A 1218 -19.00 -13.56 11.80
C TRP A 1218 -20.32 -13.12 11.19
N ASP A 1219 -20.41 -13.10 9.86
CA ASP A 1219 -21.59 -12.58 9.12
C ASP A 1219 -21.99 -11.16 9.58
N VAL A 1220 -21.01 -10.25 9.60
CA VAL A 1220 -21.22 -8.86 10.06
C VAL A 1220 -21.98 -8.07 9.00
N ARG A 1221 -23.04 -7.37 9.40
CA ARG A 1221 -23.88 -6.55 8.51
C ARG A 1221 -24.19 -5.20 9.13
N HIS A 1222 -24.35 -4.18 8.30
CA HIS A 1222 -24.89 -2.88 8.73
C HIS A 1222 -26.19 -3.06 9.51
N LEU A 1223 -26.35 -2.25 10.54
CA LEU A 1223 -27.54 -2.20 11.38
C LEU A 1223 -28.57 -1.22 10.81
#